data_AF-T0K8V0-F1
#
_entry.id   AF-T0K8V0-F1
#
_cell.length_a   1.000
_cell.length_b   1.000
_cell.length_c   1.000
_cell.angle_alpha   90.00
_cell.angle_beta   90.00
_cell.angle_gamma   90.00
#
_symmetry.space_group_name_H-M   'P 1'
#
loop_
_entity.id
_entity.type
_entity.pdbx_description
1 polymer ?
#
loop_
_entity_poly.entity_id
_entity_poly.type
_entity_poly.pdbx_seq_one_letter_code
_entity_poly.pdbx_strand_id
1 'polypeptide(L)'
;MSPKLPYAHPLSPLSIEETAAAADVIRALHPDTILHFRVIYLREPDKADLVKFLDVEHAGRLTPETPRPPRLASVHYVVVANQDKPQSIESIVNLEKLERVWEKTVKTDVHPSFTLHELQETVKICNASEILQSKIAALSLPEEFEAVIEPWPYGGLDIYDENRRYFQALVFAIDKRKNNPDANFYSYPLPIIPVVDWIKQEVVRVDELATGGVDDPYVAQPRGKGIIDHCQPSEYVPELLETNMRDDLKELNVLQPNGPSFSVKDESLVEWQKWRMRVSFNPREGAVIHDVLYGGRSVLYRLSISDMTVPYADPRNPFHRKQAFDFGDGGIGHCANNLELGCDCLGVIKYFDGVLNRPDGTAHSSPNVICLHEQDNGIGWKHTNWRTNRAVVTRRRELVIQFILTVANYEYVFNYKFDQAGGITVETRATGILSAVNIDAGKTAPWGNIVSPGVLAQNHQHIFCVRIDPAIDGHENTLVQQESLPLQIDTRTNPNGNAYKVEERPITTSVGLDAAPHNARLFKIQNLSKRNPVSGKPVGYKIVPPPTQLLLADPRSRQAQRALFAHHHLWVTKYKDDELYAGGRYTLQSTIEQEGVSDAAARCDDVLQNDIVIWSVFGLTHNPRVEDWPVMPVETIQLHINPVDFFTSNPALDVPSNRNLTSKYAGETTSNWSRWRKYLNYGLAMGVTVAAFTNLSIQTVFWQQMTVDLDVSIAQLSNAQSAQLAGLATGCIFFIPFTIKYGRRLTYLVSTAILAAAAWWTSSMHSYAELIVTAVITGLAGAINETAVQMTIADLFFVHQRGSANGLYFIAVMAGSFLTPLAAGVQAVSQGWRWSYYALSIALTILFIMFIFLYEETKYVPITVGQSQEIETEPTDIDNGLTKIKSTEKNGLELDYTQSNVDRTIHMNTYRERMRLVTPTSESLLRVFILPLHVITLPHVLFTALQFASGVCWLVLFMSVVSVVFSAPPYNFDTAAVGYMTLGPFVGNIFGSLYGGPFADWAVLRLAKRNGGLFEPEMRLYPLFLPVITMAGGIVMFGVTADRGMHWIYPSIGGAFFAFGLGANGDITFTLLIDTYRELTAEAFVGVAFIRNAVSVGVPSALVPWMSSMGLSNMYILSGAIALVIGLLYVPMIIWGKRIRTALAPRYWRLVEKRMKI
;
A
#
# COMPACT_ATOMS: atom_id res chain seq x y z
N MET A 1 25.03 23.93 -11.77
CA MET A 1 26.16 23.56 -10.89
C MET A 1 26.32 24.69 -9.88
N SER A 2 25.77 24.53 -8.68
CA SER A 2 25.95 25.50 -7.59
C SER A 2 27.35 25.33 -6.98
N PRO A 3 28.00 26.39 -6.51
CA PRO A 3 29.37 26.33 -6.00
C PRO A 3 29.39 25.54 -4.68
N LYS A 4 30.24 24.50 -4.60
CA LYS A 4 30.58 23.82 -3.35
C LYS A 4 31.11 24.86 -2.36
N LEU A 5 30.50 24.98 -1.19
CA LEU A 5 31.06 25.75 -0.08
C LEU A 5 32.42 25.13 0.30
N PRO A 6 33.51 25.91 0.44
CA PRO A 6 34.87 25.38 0.62
C PRO A 6 35.17 24.80 2.02
N TYR A 7 34.24 24.80 2.97
CA TYR A 7 34.47 24.34 4.35
C TYR A 7 33.32 23.46 4.84
N ALA A 8 33.65 22.23 5.28
CA ALA A 8 32.70 21.31 5.90
C ALA A 8 32.10 21.90 7.19
N HIS A 9 30.87 21.49 7.53
CA HIS A 9 30.27 21.88 8.81
C HIS A 9 31.05 21.20 9.96
N PRO A 10 31.24 21.85 11.13
CA PRO A 10 32.01 21.26 12.24
C PRO A 10 31.54 19.88 12.69
N LEU A 11 30.23 19.58 12.55
CA LEU A 11 29.61 18.29 12.84
C LEU A 11 29.53 17.31 11.66
N SER A 12 29.96 17.69 10.45
CA SER A 12 29.98 16.76 9.32
C SER A 12 30.94 15.60 9.65
N PRO A 13 30.61 14.34 9.34
CA PRO A 13 31.57 13.23 9.48
C PRO A 13 32.89 13.51 8.74
N LEU A 14 33.97 12.83 9.12
CA LEU A 14 35.23 12.97 8.38
C LEU A 14 35.06 12.45 6.95
N SER A 15 35.64 13.17 5.98
CA SER A 15 35.75 12.64 4.61
C SER A 15 36.76 11.50 4.53
N ILE A 16 36.79 10.79 3.39
CA ILE A 16 37.81 9.76 3.13
C ILE A 16 39.21 10.39 3.16
N GLU A 17 39.37 11.59 2.61
CA GLU A 17 40.62 12.34 2.57
C GLU A 17 41.04 12.82 3.96
N GLU A 18 40.11 13.35 4.76
CA GLU A 18 40.36 13.74 6.16
C GLU A 18 40.80 12.53 7.00
N THR A 19 40.14 11.40 6.81
CA THR A 19 40.44 10.14 7.51
C THR A 19 41.82 9.61 7.11
N ALA A 20 42.15 9.64 5.82
CA ALA A 20 43.47 9.24 5.31
C ALA A 20 44.58 10.17 5.82
N ALA A 21 44.34 11.48 5.85
CA ALA A 21 45.29 12.47 6.38
C ALA A 21 45.56 12.23 7.88
N ALA A 22 44.53 11.92 8.67
CA ALA A 22 44.73 11.54 10.07
C ALA A 22 45.61 10.29 10.22
N ALA A 23 45.37 9.27 9.40
CA ALA A 23 46.19 8.06 9.40
C ALA A 23 47.65 8.35 9.00
N ASP A 24 47.88 9.20 8.00
CA ASP A 24 49.22 9.59 7.53
C ASP A 24 50.02 10.33 8.59
N VAL A 25 49.38 11.23 9.35
CA VAL A 25 50.02 11.89 10.50
C VAL A 25 50.50 10.86 11.52
N ILE A 26 49.67 9.86 11.84
CA ILE A 26 50.07 8.79 12.76
C ILE A 26 51.18 7.91 12.17
N ARG A 27 51.11 7.53 10.88
CA ARG A 27 52.19 6.76 10.22
C ARG A 27 53.54 7.49 10.27
N ALA A 28 53.53 8.81 10.03
CA ALA A 28 54.74 9.63 10.07
C ALA A 28 55.38 9.72 11.47
N LEU A 29 54.60 9.53 12.53
CA LEU A 29 55.09 9.52 13.92
C LEU A 29 55.72 8.17 14.33
N HIS A 30 55.46 7.11 13.57
CA HIS A 30 55.97 5.76 13.87
C HIS A 30 56.65 5.10 12.65
N PRO A 31 57.67 5.75 12.04
CA PRO A 31 58.46 5.13 10.98
C PRO A 31 59.14 3.88 11.56
N ASP A 32 59.10 2.76 10.85
CA ASP A 32 59.69 1.47 11.29
C ASP A 32 58.87 0.65 12.32
N THR A 33 57.58 0.92 12.48
CA THR A 33 56.66 0.06 13.28
C THR A 33 55.52 -0.49 12.44
N ILE A 34 54.92 -1.59 12.89
CA ILE A 34 53.63 -2.07 12.34
C ILE A 34 52.51 -1.36 13.11
N LEU A 35 51.62 -0.71 12.36
CA LEU A 35 50.45 -0.02 12.90
C LEU A 35 49.18 -0.80 12.55
N HIS A 36 48.34 -1.03 13.56
CA HIS A 36 46.98 -1.52 13.37
C HIS A 36 45.99 -0.45 13.84
N PHE A 37 45.39 0.25 12.90
CA PHE A 37 44.34 1.22 13.15
C PHE A 37 43.05 0.49 13.53
N ARG A 38 42.42 0.95 14.61
CA ARG A 38 41.15 0.39 15.09
C ARG A 38 40.00 1.23 14.59
N VAL A 39 40.02 2.53 14.91
CA VAL A 39 39.00 3.47 14.48
C VAL A 39 39.60 4.85 14.22
N ILE A 40 39.11 5.53 13.17
CA ILE A 40 39.37 6.93 12.86
C ILE A 40 38.02 7.60 12.60
N TYR A 41 37.69 8.65 13.35
CA TYR A 41 36.42 9.34 13.21
C TYR A 41 36.49 10.78 13.75
N LEU A 42 35.45 11.57 13.48
CA LEU A 42 35.38 12.95 13.91
C LEU A 42 35.41 13.01 15.45
N ARG A 43 36.35 13.78 15.99
CA ARG A 43 36.23 14.27 17.35
C ARG A 43 35.28 15.46 17.31
N GLU A 44 34.06 15.26 17.82
CA GLU A 44 33.07 16.34 17.93
C GLU A 44 33.70 17.54 18.66
N PRO A 45 33.46 18.78 18.19
CA PRO A 45 34.03 19.96 18.83
C PRO A 45 33.51 20.15 20.25
N ASP A 46 34.34 20.75 21.10
CA ASP A 46 33.93 21.12 22.45
C ASP A 46 32.65 21.97 22.40
N LYS A 47 31.66 21.64 23.25
CA LYS A 47 30.32 22.24 23.19
C LYS A 47 30.35 23.75 23.33
N ALA A 48 31.25 24.26 24.19
CA ALA A 48 31.42 25.69 24.41
C ALA A 48 31.80 26.47 23.14
N ASP A 49 32.54 25.84 22.22
CA ASP A 49 32.95 26.46 20.95
C ASP A 49 31.95 26.17 19.83
N LEU A 50 31.36 24.97 19.81
CA LEU A 50 30.34 24.64 18.84
C LEU A 50 29.09 25.52 19.00
N VAL A 51 28.62 25.76 20.22
CA VAL A 51 27.45 26.61 20.47
C VAL A 51 27.64 28.02 19.89
N LYS A 52 28.85 28.62 20.03
CA LYS A 52 29.14 29.93 19.44
C LYS A 52 29.01 29.91 17.91
N PHE A 53 29.45 28.84 17.27
CA PHE A 53 29.31 28.66 15.83
C PHE A 53 27.84 28.46 15.43
N LEU A 54 27.11 27.61 16.16
CA LEU A 54 25.69 27.34 15.92
C LEU A 54 24.82 28.59 16.10
N ASP A 55 25.11 29.45 17.08
CA ASP A 55 24.40 30.73 17.27
C ASP A 55 24.51 31.65 16.03
N VAL A 56 25.68 31.67 15.38
CA VAL A 56 25.90 32.43 14.13
C VAL A 56 25.17 31.75 12.96
N GLU A 57 25.17 30.42 12.92
CA GLU A 57 24.44 29.61 11.95
C GLU A 57 22.92 29.83 12.02
N HIS A 58 22.33 29.74 13.21
CA HIS A 58 20.91 29.94 13.45
C HIS A 58 20.48 31.38 13.13
N ALA A 59 21.37 32.35 13.33
CA ALA A 59 21.15 33.74 12.95
C ALA A 59 21.22 33.97 11.42
N GLY A 60 21.60 32.97 10.62
CA GLY A 60 21.75 33.09 9.17
C GLY A 60 22.91 34.00 8.76
N ARG A 61 23.94 34.12 9.61
CA ARG A 61 25.06 35.06 9.44
C ARG A 61 26.40 34.36 9.14
N LEU A 62 26.38 33.09 8.72
CA LEU A 62 27.61 32.39 8.33
C LEU A 62 28.24 33.05 7.09
N THR A 63 29.53 33.37 7.22
CA THR A 63 30.41 33.81 6.13
C THR A 63 31.64 32.91 6.07
N PRO A 64 32.43 32.92 4.97
CA PRO A 64 33.69 32.19 4.91
C PRO A 64 34.69 32.54 6.04
N GLU A 65 34.59 33.76 6.59
CA GLU A 65 35.45 34.27 7.67
C GLU A 65 34.91 33.95 9.08
N THR A 66 33.74 33.31 9.19
CA THR A 66 33.19 32.93 10.50
C THR A 66 34.15 31.95 11.19
N PRO A 67 34.60 32.24 12.42
CA PRO A 67 35.47 31.35 13.17
C PRO A 67 34.84 29.97 13.34
N ARG A 68 35.59 28.92 13.03
CA ARG A 68 35.16 27.52 13.17
C ARG A 68 35.90 26.86 14.33
N PRO A 69 35.26 25.94 15.06
CA PRO A 69 35.98 25.05 15.96
C PRO A 69 37.03 24.24 15.19
N PRO A 70 38.17 23.89 15.81
CA PRO A 70 39.18 23.07 15.16
C PRO A 70 38.60 21.76 14.63
N ARG A 71 38.99 21.39 13.40
CA ARG A 71 38.62 20.11 12.79
C ARG A 71 39.53 18.99 13.31
N LEU A 72 39.02 18.18 14.23
CA LEU A 72 39.81 17.18 14.95
C LEU A 72 39.37 15.74 14.60
N ALA A 73 40.33 14.84 14.44
CA ALA A 73 40.10 13.41 14.25
C ALA A 73 40.54 12.63 15.50
N SER A 74 39.67 11.78 16.04
CA SER A 74 40.04 10.77 17.03
C SER A 74 40.61 9.55 16.30
N VAL A 75 41.80 9.11 16.69
CA VAL A 75 42.53 7.99 16.07
C VAL A 75 42.94 7.01 17.15
N HIS A 76 42.39 5.79 17.09
CA HIS A 76 42.76 4.72 18.00
C HIS A 76 43.53 3.66 17.21
N TYR A 77 44.71 3.29 17.67
CA TYR A 77 45.61 2.38 16.95
C TYR A 77 46.48 1.57 17.92
N VAL A 78 47.10 0.51 17.39
CA VAL A 78 48.07 -0.33 18.10
C VAL A 78 49.41 -0.21 17.39
N VAL A 79 50.46 0.04 18.16
CA VAL A 79 51.85 0.09 17.69
C VAL A 79 52.55 -1.21 18.07
N VAL A 80 53.22 -1.83 17.11
CA VAL A 80 54.04 -3.02 17.29
C VAL A 80 55.46 -2.71 16.81
N ALA A 81 56.40 -2.56 17.75
CA ALA A 81 57.82 -2.30 17.48
C ALA A 81 58.66 -3.53 17.87
N ASN A 82 59.52 -4.01 16.96
CA ASN A 82 60.57 -5.04 17.16
C ASN A 82 60.55 -5.88 18.47
N GLN A 83 59.78 -6.97 18.50
CA GLN A 83 59.67 -7.93 19.62
C GLN A 83 59.14 -7.37 20.97
N ASP A 84 58.80 -6.09 21.07
CA ASP A 84 58.15 -5.52 22.25
C ASP A 84 56.64 -5.81 22.29
N LYS A 85 56.03 -5.67 23.48
CA LYS A 85 54.59 -5.87 23.68
C LYS A 85 53.79 -4.82 22.88
N PRO A 86 52.74 -5.21 22.14
CA PRO A 86 51.86 -4.26 21.45
C PRO A 86 51.32 -3.19 22.38
N GLN A 87 51.37 -1.92 21.97
CA GLN A 87 50.86 -0.79 22.75
C GLN A 87 49.65 -0.17 22.05
N SER A 88 48.52 -0.08 22.75
CA SER A 88 47.34 0.65 22.24
C SER A 88 47.43 2.11 22.61
N ILE A 89 47.19 2.99 21.64
CA ILE A 89 47.29 4.44 21.76
C ILE A 89 46.03 5.07 21.20
N GLU A 90 45.50 6.06 21.92
CA GLU A 90 44.51 7.01 21.43
C GLU A 90 45.21 8.33 21.11
N SER A 91 44.80 8.98 20.04
CA SER A 91 45.36 10.27 19.63
C SER A 91 44.28 11.16 19.05
N ILE A 92 44.47 12.47 19.20
CA ILE A 92 43.68 13.48 18.50
C ILE A 92 44.60 14.17 17.49
N VAL A 93 44.19 14.16 16.24
CA VAL A 93 44.89 14.81 15.13
C VAL A 93 44.13 16.07 14.74
N ASN A 94 44.82 17.21 14.67
CA ASN A 94 44.29 18.43 14.08
C ASN A 94 44.50 18.37 12.55
N LEU A 95 43.41 18.32 11.81
CA LEU A 95 43.43 18.12 10.35
C LEU A 95 43.84 19.38 9.58
N GLU A 96 43.67 20.56 10.16
CA GLU A 96 44.06 21.83 9.53
C GLU A 96 45.57 22.03 9.60
N LYS A 97 46.17 21.61 10.72
CA LYS A 97 47.62 21.71 10.96
C LYS A 97 48.40 20.45 10.57
N LEU A 98 47.68 19.34 10.30
CA LEU A 98 48.24 18.01 10.07
C LEU A 98 49.22 17.58 11.18
N GLU A 99 48.82 17.80 12.43
CA GLU A 99 49.63 17.50 13.61
C GLU A 99 48.82 16.74 14.67
N ARG A 100 49.49 15.85 15.41
CA ARG A 100 48.89 15.23 16.60
C ARG A 100 48.94 16.20 17.77
N VAL A 101 47.78 16.54 18.32
CA VAL A 101 47.62 17.54 19.40
C VAL A 101 47.41 16.91 20.78
N TRP A 102 47.04 15.64 20.83
CA TRP A 102 46.88 14.88 22.07
C TRP A 102 47.18 13.40 21.85
N GLU A 103 47.72 12.75 22.87
CA GLU A 103 47.91 11.29 22.91
C GLU A 103 47.64 10.74 24.31
N LYS A 104 47.22 9.47 24.37
CA LYS A 104 47.14 8.67 25.58
C LYS A 104 47.46 7.22 25.26
N THR A 105 48.47 6.65 25.92
CA THR A 105 48.68 5.20 25.92
C THR A 105 47.60 4.56 26.79
N VAL A 106 46.83 3.64 26.19
CA VAL A 106 45.79 2.89 26.90
C VAL A 106 46.47 1.97 27.91
N LYS A 107 45.94 1.92 29.14
CA LYS A 107 46.51 1.07 30.19
C LYS A 107 46.43 -0.40 29.80
N THR A 108 47.40 -1.20 30.21
CA THR A 108 47.49 -2.63 29.85
C THR A 108 46.46 -3.52 30.55
N ASP A 109 45.76 -3.01 31.57
CA ASP A 109 44.74 -3.72 32.32
C ASP A 109 43.32 -3.61 31.70
N VAL A 110 43.15 -2.76 30.69
CA VAL A 110 41.89 -2.61 29.94
C VAL A 110 42.09 -2.93 28.47
N HIS A 111 41.02 -3.33 27.78
CA HIS A 111 41.07 -3.72 26.37
C HIS A 111 40.22 -2.77 25.52
N PRO A 112 40.76 -2.16 24.46
CA PRO A 112 39.95 -1.36 23.56
C PRO A 112 39.07 -2.26 22.68
N SER A 113 38.02 -1.68 22.10
CA SER A 113 37.02 -2.37 21.28
C SER A 113 37.65 -3.21 20.17
N PHE A 114 37.17 -4.42 19.95
CA PHE A 114 37.62 -5.28 18.85
C PHE A 114 37.25 -4.70 17.48
N THR A 115 37.90 -5.21 16.44
CA THR A 115 37.61 -4.92 15.03
C THR A 115 37.09 -6.18 14.33
N LEU A 116 36.37 -6.01 13.21
CA LEU A 116 35.91 -7.15 12.39
C LEU A 116 37.08 -8.03 11.90
N HIS A 117 38.26 -7.43 11.69
CA HIS A 117 39.46 -8.18 11.32
C HIS A 117 39.88 -9.17 12.41
N GLU A 118 39.85 -8.77 13.69
CA GLU A 118 40.18 -9.67 14.80
C GLU A 118 39.20 -10.84 14.90
N LEU A 119 37.91 -10.61 14.64
CA LEU A 119 36.92 -11.69 14.59
C LEU A 119 37.17 -12.66 13.43
N GLN A 120 37.46 -12.14 12.23
CA GLN A 120 37.76 -12.97 11.05
C GLN A 120 39.02 -13.83 11.25
N GLU A 121 40.06 -13.28 11.84
CA GLU A 121 41.27 -14.01 12.14
C GLU A 121 41.08 -15.00 13.31
N THR A 122 40.24 -14.69 14.29
CA THR A 122 39.85 -15.65 15.35
C THR A 122 39.27 -16.93 14.74
N VAL A 123 38.43 -16.81 13.72
CA VAL A 123 37.90 -17.96 12.97
C VAL A 123 39.03 -18.74 12.28
N LYS A 124 40.01 -18.07 11.68
CA LYS A 124 41.17 -18.74 11.05
C LYS A 124 42.03 -19.48 12.07
N ILE A 125 42.29 -18.88 13.23
CA ILE A 125 43.05 -19.51 14.33
C ILE A 125 42.33 -20.76 14.83
N CYS A 126 41.01 -20.67 15.04
CA CYS A 126 40.21 -21.82 15.45
C CYS A 126 40.27 -22.94 14.40
N ASN A 127 40.08 -22.61 13.11
CA ASN A 127 40.15 -23.59 12.02
C ASN A 127 41.51 -24.31 11.95
N ALA A 128 42.61 -23.60 12.19
CA ALA A 128 43.96 -24.16 12.17
C ALA A 128 44.38 -24.93 13.45
N SER A 129 43.57 -24.89 14.52
CA SER A 129 43.95 -25.45 15.82
C SER A 129 43.79 -26.98 15.90
N GLU A 130 44.91 -27.69 16.07
CA GLU A 130 44.90 -29.14 16.28
C GLU A 130 44.08 -29.57 17.52
N ILE A 131 44.07 -28.76 18.58
CA ILE A 131 43.32 -29.03 19.81
C ILE A 131 41.82 -28.99 19.52
N LEU A 132 41.36 -27.95 18.79
CA LEU A 132 39.94 -27.83 18.44
C LEU A 132 39.53 -28.92 17.44
N GLN A 133 40.33 -29.16 16.39
CA GLN A 133 40.02 -30.19 15.40
C GLN A 133 39.93 -31.59 16.04
N SER A 134 40.80 -31.89 17.01
CA SER A 134 40.74 -33.15 17.78
C SER A 134 39.45 -33.28 18.59
N LYS A 135 38.96 -32.17 19.19
CA LYS A 135 37.69 -32.15 19.94
C LYS A 135 36.48 -32.28 19.02
N ILE A 136 36.48 -31.63 17.85
CA ILE A 136 35.43 -31.77 16.84
C ILE A 136 35.39 -33.21 16.32
N ALA A 137 36.54 -33.81 15.99
CA ALA A 137 36.62 -35.19 15.55
C ALA A 137 36.07 -36.18 16.60
N ALA A 138 36.30 -35.92 17.90
CA ALA A 138 35.76 -36.74 18.98
C ALA A 138 34.22 -36.72 19.05
N LEU A 139 33.55 -35.68 18.54
CA LEU A 139 32.07 -35.61 18.48
C LEU A 139 31.46 -36.55 17.43
N SER A 140 32.26 -37.06 16.50
CA SER A 140 31.82 -37.99 15.43
C SER A 140 30.63 -37.45 14.64
N LEU A 141 30.74 -36.23 14.09
CA LEU A 141 29.70 -35.63 13.25
C LEU A 141 29.44 -36.51 12.01
N PRO A 142 28.19 -36.61 11.52
CA PRO A 142 27.90 -37.29 10.25
C PRO A 142 28.65 -36.65 9.08
N GLU A 143 28.95 -37.43 8.03
CA GLU A 143 29.76 -36.97 6.87
C GLU A 143 29.14 -35.77 6.15
N GLU A 144 27.82 -35.59 6.24
CA GLU A 144 27.14 -34.47 5.60
C GLU A 144 27.15 -33.17 6.41
N PHE A 145 27.77 -33.17 7.59
CA PHE A 145 27.86 -32.00 8.48
C PHE A 145 29.31 -31.47 8.57
N GLU A 146 29.45 -30.15 8.72
CA GLU A 146 30.72 -29.48 9.00
C GLU A 146 30.59 -28.53 10.18
N ALA A 147 31.67 -28.36 10.95
CA ALA A 147 31.68 -27.41 12.04
C ALA A 147 31.77 -25.95 11.54
N VAL A 148 30.93 -25.09 12.10
CA VAL A 148 30.93 -23.64 11.88
C VAL A 148 31.38 -22.95 13.16
N ILE A 149 32.27 -21.95 13.04
CA ILE A 149 32.85 -21.21 14.15
C ILE A 149 32.30 -19.79 14.13
N GLU A 150 31.58 -19.39 15.17
CA GLU A 150 31.10 -18.03 15.37
C GLU A 150 31.93 -17.32 16.46
N PRO A 151 32.77 -16.33 16.11
CA PRO A 151 33.62 -15.65 17.06
C PRO A 151 32.81 -14.67 17.92
N TRP A 152 33.10 -14.64 19.23
CA TRP A 152 32.45 -13.82 20.23
C TRP A 152 33.49 -13.07 21.07
N PRO A 153 33.16 -11.86 21.59
CA PRO A 153 33.95 -11.27 22.65
C PRO A 153 33.99 -12.23 23.85
N TYR A 154 35.07 -12.18 24.61
CA TYR A 154 35.25 -13.06 25.76
C TYR A 154 34.22 -12.83 26.88
N GLY A 155 33.56 -11.67 26.91
CA GLY A 155 32.76 -11.24 28.05
C GLY A 155 33.63 -10.61 29.13
N GLY A 156 33.20 -10.66 30.39
CA GLY A 156 34.02 -10.21 31.52
C GLY A 156 35.16 -11.18 31.80
N LEU A 157 36.32 -10.67 32.23
CA LEU A 157 37.45 -11.52 32.60
C LEU A 157 37.08 -12.44 33.79
N ASP A 158 37.20 -13.75 33.57
CA ASP A 158 37.00 -14.77 34.60
C ASP A 158 38.05 -14.65 35.71
N ILE A 159 37.67 -15.03 36.93
CA ILE A 159 38.48 -14.79 38.14
C ILE A 159 39.85 -15.50 38.10
N TYR A 160 39.95 -16.61 37.37
CA TYR A 160 41.16 -17.43 37.30
C TYR A 160 42.00 -17.20 36.05
N ASP A 161 41.50 -16.41 35.09
CA ASP A 161 42.23 -16.15 33.86
C ASP A 161 43.21 -14.99 34.04
N GLU A 162 44.36 -15.10 33.37
CA GLU A 162 45.28 -13.98 33.23
C GLU A 162 44.61 -12.87 32.40
N ASN A 163 44.88 -11.60 32.73
CA ASN A 163 44.36 -10.49 31.95
C ASN A 163 45.08 -10.37 30.59
N ARG A 164 44.66 -11.18 29.64
CA ARG A 164 45.08 -11.15 28.23
C ARG A 164 43.90 -10.82 27.35
N ARG A 165 44.19 -10.50 26.08
CA ARG A 165 43.16 -10.24 25.08
C ARG A 165 42.62 -11.56 24.54
N TYR A 166 41.48 -11.98 25.07
CA TYR A 166 40.84 -13.23 24.70
C TYR A 166 39.65 -12.99 23.78
N PHE A 167 39.39 -13.98 22.93
CA PHE A 167 38.10 -14.20 22.29
C PHE A 167 37.64 -15.61 22.62
N GLN A 168 36.33 -15.84 22.53
CA GLN A 168 35.77 -17.18 22.56
C GLN A 168 35.00 -17.42 21.26
N ALA A 169 34.74 -18.68 20.90
CA ALA A 169 33.91 -18.96 19.74
C ALA A 169 32.83 -19.97 20.10
N LEU A 170 31.60 -19.69 19.67
CA LEU A 170 30.52 -20.67 19.70
C LEU A 170 30.68 -21.58 18.47
N VAL A 171 30.56 -22.89 18.67
CA VAL A 171 30.74 -23.86 17.59
C VAL A 171 29.41 -24.53 17.30
N PHE A 172 29.07 -24.59 16.02
CA PHE A 172 27.85 -25.20 15.50
C PHE A 172 28.20 -26.23 14.41
N ALA A 173 27.21 -26.96 13.93
CA ALA A 173 27.33 -27.74 12.71
C ALA A 173 26.38 -27.22 11.63
N ILE A 174 26.79 -27.28 10.37
CA ILE A 174 25.96 -26.94 9.20
C ILE A 174 25.66 -28.20 8.39
N ASP A 175 24.39 -28.41 8.03
CA ASP A 175 23.97 -29.50 7.14
C ASP A 175 24.23 -29.12 5.68
N LYS A 176 25.11 -29.86 4.99
CA LYS A 176 25.46 -29.59 3.59
C LYS A 176 24.58 -30.30 2.57
N ARG A 177 23.63 -31.14 2.97
CA ARG A 177 22.82 -31.96 2.04
C ARG A 177 22.05 -31.12 1.02
N LYS A 178 21.60 -29.92 1.43
CA LYS A 178 20.87 -28.98 0.57
C LYS A 178 21.79 -28.09 -0.29
N ASN A 179 23.11 -28.18 -0.12
CA ASN A 179 24.12 -27.40 -0.86
C ASN A 179 23.82 -25.88 -0.89
N ASN A 180 23.37 -25.33 0.24
CA ASN A 180 23.12 -23.90 0.40
C ASN A 180 23.98 -23.37 1.56
N PRO A 181 24.85 -22.38 1.32
CA PRO A 181 25.70 -21.82 2.38
C PRO A 181 24.92 -21.06 3.46
N ASP A 182 23.68 -20.66 3.19
CA ASP A 182 22.80 -19.91 4.11
C ASP A 182 21.92 -20.84 4.96
N ALA A 183 22.21 -22.15 5.00
CA ALA A 183 21.51 -23.09 5.87
C ALA A 183 21.72 -22.73 7.35
N ASN A 184 20.66 -22.86 8.14
CA ASN A 184 20.65 -22.40 9.53
C ASN A 184 21.47 -23.32 10.46
N PHE A 185 22.77 -23.04 10.58
CA PHE A 185 23.70 -23.77 11.46
C PHE A 185 23.37 -23.62 12.95
N TYR A 186 22.62 -22.59 13.38
CA TYR A 186 22.22 -22.44 14.78
C TYR A 186 21.33 -23.60 15.28
N SER A 187 20.75 -24.38 14.37
CA SER A 187 19.95 -25.58 14.66
C SER A 187 20.79 -26.75 15.20
N TYR A 188 22.12 -26.69 15.11
CA TYR A 188 23.01 -27.78 15.51
C TYR A 188 24.17 -27.28 16.39
N PRO A 189 23.88 -26.74 17.60
CA PRO A 189 24.91 -26.28 18.51
C PRO A 189 25.82 -27.43 18.97
N LEU A 190 27.14 -27.21 18.96
CA LEU A 190 28.12 -28.17 19.47
C LEU A 190 28.55 -27.79 20.90
N PRO A 191 28.67 -28.75 21.84
CA PRO A 191 28.92 -28.45 23.24
C PRO A 191 30.40 -28.24 23.57
N ILE A 192 31.07 -27.39 22.77
CA ILE A 192 32.46 -26.97 22.93
C ILE A 192 32.62 -25.48 22.63
N ILE A 193 33.48 -24.78 23.38
CA ILE A 193 33.82 -23.37 23.17
C ILE A 193 35.35 -23.22 23.20
N PRO A 194 36.04 -23.03 22.06
CA PRO A 194 37.45 -22.64 22.05
C PRO A 194 37.64 -21.23 22.61
N VAL A 195 38.76 -21.04 23.32
CA VAL A 195 39.23 -19.74 23.82
C VAL A 195 40.55 -19.42 23.13
N VAL A 196 40.60 -18.25 22.50
CA VAL A 196 41.72 -17.79 21.67
C VAL A 196 42.46 -16.68 22.40
N ASP A 197 43.77 -16.87 22.62
CA ASP A 197 44.67 -15.78 23.01
C ASP A 197 45.06 -15.02 21.74
N TRP A 198 44.48 -13.84 21.56
CA TRP A 198 44.64 -13.05 20.36
C TRP A 198 46.09 -12.56 20.18
N ILE A 199 46.83 -12.33 21.26
CA ILE A 199 48.22 -11.88 21.14
C ILE A 199 49.13 -13.02 20.68
N LYS A 200 48.87 -14.23 21.17
CA LYS A 200 49.61 -15.42 20.75
C LYS A 200 49.15 -16.02 19.41
N GLN A 201 47.97 -15.64 18.93
CA GLN A 201 47.34 -16.20 17.74
C GLN A 201 47.11 -17.73 17.86
N GLU A 202 46.72 -18.21 19.05
CA GLU A 202 46.49 -19.65 19.31
C GLU A 202 45.21 -19.91 20.12
N VAL A 203 44.59 -21.08 19.91
CA VAL A 203 43.56 -21.61 20.83
C VAL A 203 44.26 -22.14 22.08
N VAL A 204 44.07 -21.49 23.22
CA VAL A 204 44.74 -21.84 24.49
C VAL A 204 44.02 -22.91 25.29
N ARG A 205 42.70 -23.04 25.08
CA ARG A 205 41.88 -24.12 25.66
C ARG A 205 40.58 -24.29 24.89
N VAL A 206 39.91 -25.43 25.09
CA VAL A 206 38.55 -25.71 24.61
C VAL A 206 37.70 -26.10 25.81
N ASP A 207 36.74 -25.24 26.16
CA ASP A 207 35.80 -25.47 27.26
C ASP A 207 34.71 -26.45 26.78
N GLU A 208 34.54 -27.57 27.49
CA GLU A 208 33.47 -28.53 27.21
C GLU A 208 32.21 -28.20 28.02
N LEU A 209 31.06 -28.18 27.36
CA LEU A 209 29.82 -27.62 27.91
C LEU A 209 28.90 -28.70 28.51
N ALA A 210 28.21 -28.38 29.61
CA ALA A 210 27.11 -29.20 30.10
C ALA A 210 25.90 -29.09 29.16
N THR A 211 25.33 -30.23 28.77
CA THR A 211 24.13 -30.34 27.90
C THR A 211 22.90 -30.84 28.64
N GLY A 212 23.01 -31.16 29.93
CA GLY A 212 21.90 -31.59 30.77
C GLY A 212 20.92 -30.47 31.14
N GLY A 213 19.79 -30.87 31.75
CA GLY A 213 18.71 -30.01 32.22
C GLY A 213 18.75 -29.71 33.72
N VAL A 214 17.59 -29.37 34.29
CA VAL A 214 17.44 -28.95 35.70
C VAL A 214 17.95 -29.96 36.73
N ASP A 215 17.80 -31.26 36.44
CA ASP A 215 18.16 -32.35 37.36
C ASP A 215 19.59 -32.86 37.15
N ASP A 216 20.36 -32.25 36.24
CA ASP A 216 21.71 -32.68 35.86
C ASP A 216 22.80 -31.75 36.42
N PRO A 217 24.05 -32.24 36.59
CA PRO A 217 25.16 -31.39 37.01
C PRO A 217 25.49 -30.27 36.01
N TYR A 218 25.91 -29.11 36.50
CA TYR A 218 26.31 -27.95 35.67
C TYR A 218 27.72 -28.08 35.05
N VAL A 219 28.29 -29.27 35.08
CA VAL A 219 29.61 -29.59 34.52
C VAL A 219 29.45 -30.62 33.42
N ALA A 220 30.31 -30.54 32.40
CA ALA A 220 30.30 -31.48 31.29
C ALA A 220 30.39 -32.93 31.79
N GLN A 221 29.53 -33.79 31.23
CA GLN A 221 29.53 -35.23 31.47
C GLN A 221 30.15 -35.97 30.28
N PRO A 222 30.70 -37.19 30.46
CA PRO A 222 31.16 -38.01 29.36
C PRO A 222 30.05 -38.23 28.32
N ARG A 223 30.35 -37.98 27.05
CA ARG A 223 29.35 -38.01 25.96
C ARG A 223 29.49 -39.27 25.10
N GLY A 224 28.35 -39.80 24.64
CA GLY A 224 28.31 -40.82 23.59
C GLY A 224 28.56 -40.25 22.20
N LYS A 225 28.52 -41.09 21.17
CA LYS A 225 28.50 -40.65 19.76
C LYS A 225 27.12 -40.06 19.42
N GLY A 226 27.06 -39.20 18.39
CA GLY A 226 25.78 -38.69 17.88
C GLY A 226 25.24 -37.46 18.62
N ILE A 227 26.10 -36.48 18.92
CA ILE A 227 25.75 -35.32 19.76
C ILE A 227 24.70 -34.38 19.15
N ILE A 228 24.43 -34.52 17.85
CA ILE A 228 23.43 -33.76 17.11
C ILE A 228 22.31 -34.65 16.54
N ASP A 229 22.30 -35.95 16.84
CA ASP A 229 21.33 -36.90 16.26
C ASP A 229 19.89 -36.58 16.68
N HIS A 230 19.72 -35.92 17.83
CA HIS A 230 18.43 -35.44 18.34
C HIS A 230 18.06 -34.03 17.87
N CYS A 231 18.95 -33.33 17.16
CA CYS A 231 18.67 -32.02 16.60
C CYS A 231 17.78 -32.11 15.35
N GLN A 232 17.02 -31.06 15.06
CA GLN A 232 16.16 -31.00 13.87
C GLN A 232 16.49 -29.77 13.01
N PRO A 233 16.41 -29.87 11.67
CA PRO A 233 16.55 -28.71 10.80
C PRO A 233 15.52 -27.64 11.14
N SER A 234 15.91 -26.37 11.08
CA SER A 234 15.00 -25.24 11.27
C SER A 234 15.40 -24.09 10.34
N GLU A 235 15.03 -24.22 9.08
CA GLU A 235 15.41 -23.25 8.04
C GLU A 235 14.47 -22.04 8.03
N TYR A 236 14.99 -20.86 7.67
CA TYR A 236 14.21 -19.62 7.49
C TYR A 236 14.30 -19.04 6.07
N VAL A 237 15.34 -19.44 5.33
CA VAL A 237 15.59 -18.98 3.96
C VAL A 237 14.52 -19.59 3.03
N PRO A 238 13.79 -18.78 2.24
CA PRO A 238 12.63 -19.25 1.48
C PRO A 238 12.85 -20.50 0.63
N GLU A 239 14.01 -20.60 -0.05
CA GLU A 239 14.39 -21.74 -0.88
C GLU A 239 14.74 -23.02 -0.11
N LEU A 240 14.90 -22.94 1.22
CA LEU A 240 15.18 -24.09 2.10
C LEU A 240 13.94 -24.59 2.86
N LEU A 241 12.83 -23.84 2.79
CA LEU A 241 11.56 -24.17 3.45
C LEU A 241 10.79 -25.25 2.69
N GLU A 242 10.13 -26.14 3.43
CA GLU A 242 9.19 -27.14 2.88
C GLU A 242 7.78 -26.57 2.66
N THR A 243 7.53 -25.34 3.13
CA THR A 243 6.22 -24.67 3.04
C THR A 243 6.23 -23.61 1.94
N ASN A 244 5.14 -23.54 1.17
CA ASN A 244 4.97 -22.49 0.16
C ASN A 244 4.81 -21.10 0.80
N MET A 245 5.39 -20.09 0.15
CA MET A 245 5.16 -18.69 0.52
C MET A 245 3.68 -18.32 0.34
N ARG A 246 3.17 -17.42 1.20
CA ARG A 246 1.79 -16.93 1.11
C ARG A 246 1.57 -16.18 -0.20
N ASP A 247 0.51 -16.54 -0.92
CA ASP A 247 0.12 -15.93 -2.20
C ASP A 247 -1.00 -14.90 -2.09
N ASP A 248 -1.56 -14.72 -0.89
CA ASP A 248 -2.68 -13.82 -0.60
C ASP A 248 -2.26 -12.40 -0.21
N LEU A 249 -0.95 -12.15 -0.02
CA LEU A 249 -0.41 -10.85 0.32
C LEU A 249 -0.44 -9.90 -0.89
N LYS A 250 -1.34 -8.92 -0.84
CA LYS A 250 -1.45 -7.88 -1.88
C LYS A 250 -0.41 -6.78 -1.64
N GLU A 251 0.09 -6.22 -2.73
CA GLU A 251 1.06 -5.13 -2.70
C GLU A 251 0.53 -3.88 -1.95
N LEU A 252 1.40 -3.29 -1.11
CA LEU A 252 1.17 -2.01 -0.44
C LEU A 252 2.25 -1.00 -0.87
N ASN A 253 1.84 -0.05 -1.72
CA ASN A 253 2.73 1.00 -2.23
C ASN A 253 2.60 2.30 -1.42
N VAL A 254 3.72 2.81 -0.93
CA VAL A 254 3.82 4.13 -0.28
C VAL A 254 4.46 5.12 -1.26
N LEU A 255 3.69 6.12 -1.71
CA LEU A 255 4.13 7.06 -2.76
C LEU A 255 4.04 8.51 -2.26
N GLN A 256 5.03 9.32 -2.66
CA GLN A 256 5.02 10.77 -2.50
C GLN A 256 5.18 11.47 -3.86
N PRO A 257 4.08 11.67 -4.61
CA PRO A 257 4.14 12.14 -6.01
C PRO A 257 4.82 13.50 -6.22
N ASN A 258 4.89 14.32 -5.17
CA ASN A 258 5.49 15.64 -5.19
C ASN A 258 6.84 15.70 -4.45
N GLY A 259 7.45 14.53 -4.19
CA GLY A 259 8.65 14.41 -3.36
C GLY A 259 8.36 14.44 -1.85
N PRO A 260 9.41 14.28 -1.03
CA PRO A 260 9.31 14.37 0.42
C PRO A 260 9.11 15.82 0.89
N SER A 261 8.57 15.98 2.09
CA SER A 261 8.33 17.26 2.76
C SER A 261 9.50 17.71 3.62
N PHE A 262 10.56 16.90 3.70
CA PHE A 262 11.83 17.27 4.31
C PHE A 262 12.81 17.74 3.23
N SER A 263 13.79 18.56 3.63
CA SER A 263 14.95 18.90 2.81
C SER A 263 16.23 18.55 3.54
N VAL A 264 17.24 18.12 2.78
CA VAL A 264 18.61 17.93 3.27
C VAL A 264 19.52 18.93 2.56
N LYS A 265 20.22 19.75 3.33
CA LYS A 265 21.27 20.68 2.87
C LYS A 265 22.61 20.22 3.41
N ASP A 266 23.70 20.65 2.78
CA ASP A 266 25.09 20.39 3.20
C ASP A 266 25.40 18.96 3.68
N GLU A 267 24.71 17.99 3.07
CA GLU A 267 24.79 16.55 3.36
C GLU A 267 24.33 16.10 4.75
N SER A 268 24.01 17.02 5.68
CA SER A 268 23.67 16.66 7.07
C SER A 268 22.51 17.46 7.68
N LEU A 269 22.25 18.70 7.24
CA LEU A 269 21.19 19.54 7.79
C LEU A 269 19.81 19.11 7.29
N VAL A 270 18.97 18.61 8.19
CA VAL A 270 17.60 18.17 7.93
C VAL A 270 16.60 19.21 8.42
N GLU A 271 15.68 19.61 7.55
CA GLU A 271 14.57 20.51 7.89
C GLU A 271 13.23 19.86 7.50
N TRP A 272 12.28 19.78 8.44
CA TRP A 272 10.97 19.14 8.21
C TRP A 272 9.93 19.63 9.22
N GLN A 273 8.79 20.14 8.75
CA GLN A 273 7.62 20.47 9.61
C GLN A 273 7.99 21.25 10.90
N LYS A 274 8.76 22.34 10.75
CA LYS A 274 9.34 23.19 11.82
C LYS A 274 10.53 22.59 12.58
N TRP A 275 10.83 21.31 12.42
CA TRP A 275 12.06 20.72 12.92
C TRP A 275 13.25 21.15 12.08
N ARG A 276 14.38 21.37 12.75
CA ARG A 276 15.71 21.56 12.18
C ARG A 276 16.70 20.76 13.02
N MET A 277 17.53 19.93 12.40
CA MET A 277 18.53 19.11 13.08
C MET A 277 19.67 18.72 12.12
N ARG A 278 20.79 18.26 12.66
CA ARG A 278 21.89 17.68 11.88
C ARG A 278 22.03 16.19 12.17
N VAL A 279 22.24 15.39 11.12
CA VAL A 279 22.44 13.94 11.21
C VAL A 279 23.89 13.62 10.89
N SER A 280 24.55 12.86 11.76
CA SER A 280 25.91 12.35 11.54
C SER A 280 25.98 10.86 11.83
N PHE A 281 27.10 10.25 11.43
CA PHE A 281 27.42 8.86 11.70
C PHE A 281 28.78 8.76 12.39
N ASN A 282 28.91 7.88 13.38
CA ASN A 282 30.21 7.48 13.91
C ASN A 282 30.29 5.96 14.12
N PRO A 283 31.51 5.38 14.15
CA PRO A 283 31.69 3.94 14.17
C PRO A 283 31.25 3.26 15.48
N ARG A 284 31.04 3.99 16.58
CA ARG A 284 30.59 3.40 17.85
C ARG A 284 29.06 3.43 18.00
N GLU A 285 28.47 4.62 17.92
CA GLU A 285 27.05 4.88 18.19
C GLU A 285 26.16 4.70 16.96
N GLY A 286 26.72 4.62 15.75
CA GLY A 286 25.95 4.65 14.52
C GLY A 286 25.40 6.06 14.26
N ALA A 287 24.08 6.20 14.10
CA ALA A 287 23.45 7.49 13.83
C ALA A 287 23.35 8.38 15.08
N VAL A 288 23.78 9.63 14.95
CA VAL A 288 23.71 10.66 16.01
C VAL A 288 22.98 11.90 15.49
N ILE A 289 22.08 12.43 16.31
CA ILE A 289 21.30 13.64 15.99
C ILE A 289 21.81 14.81 16.82
N HIS A 290 22.05 15.94 16.16
CA HIS A 290 22.59 17.15 16.76
C HIS A 290 21.71 18.35 16.51
N ASP A 291 21.84 19.37 17.38
CA ASP A 291 21.33 20.72 17.17
C ASP A 291 19.85 20.75 16.78
N VAL A 292 19.01 20.15 17.64
CA VAL A 292 17.58 19.93 17.39
C VAL A 292 16.79 21.15 17.84
N LEU A 293 16.18 21.83 16.88
CA LEU A 293 15.28 22.96 17.08
C LEU A 293 13.86 22.64 16.57
N TYR A 294 12.85 23.23 17.22
CA TYR A 294 11.47 23.26 16.73
C TYR A 294 10.98 24.70 16.62
N GLY A 295 10.65 25.14 15.41
CA GLY A 295 10.16 26.50 15.15
C GLY A 295 11.16 27.59 15.59
N GLY A 296 12.46 27.31 15.47
CA GLY A 296 13.55 28.21 15.87
C GLY A 296 13.88 28.19 17.37
N ARG A 297 13.24 27.33 18.17
CA ARG A 297 13.52 27.18 19.60
C ARG A 297 14.31 25.90 19.86
N SER A 298 15.33 25.99 20.69
CA SER A 298 16.20 24.85 21.02
C SER A 298 15.48 23.79 21.86
N VAL A 299 15.72 22.52 21.53
CA VAL A 299 15.13 21.36 22.21
C VAL A 299 16.23 20.44 22.73
N LEU A 300 17.10 19.92 21.86
CA LEU A 300 18.22 19.04 22.24
C LEU A 300 19.51 19.53 21.57
N TYR A 301 20.63 19.47 22.29
CA TYR A 301 21.95 19.65 21.71
C TYR A 301 22.42 18.38 21.00
N ARG A 302 22.24 17.20 21.61
CA ARG A 302 22.70 15.91 21.08
C ARG A 302 21.80 14.74 21.55
N LEU A 303 21.54 13.78 20.68
CA LEU A 303 20.78 12.56 20.94
C LEU A 303 21.46 11.35 20.29
N SER A 304 21.72 10.30 21.08
CA SER A 304 22.31 9.04 20.58
C SER A 304 21.92 7.82 21.43
N ILE A 305 22.09 6.62 20.87
CA ILE A 305 22.24 5.39 21.66
C ILE A 305 23.68 5.34 22.16
N SER A 306 23.84 5.37 23.49
CA SER A 306 25.15 5.46 24.15
C SER A 306 25.80 4.10 24.35
N ASP A 307 25.01 3.13 24.80
CA ASP A 307 25.48 1.78 25.05
C ASP A 307 24.33 0.76 25.03
N MET A 308 24.70 -0.52 24.95
CA MET A 308 23.78 -1.64 25.12
C MET A 308 24.54 -2.84 25.68
N THR A 309 23.96 -3.52 26.67
CA THR A 309 24.49 -4.81 27.17
C THR A 309 23.48 -5.94 27.03
N VAL A 310 23.97 -7.14 26.71
CA VAL A 310 23.15 -8.36 26.52
C VAL A 310 23.58 -9.50 27.47
N PRO A 311 23.24 -9.44 28.77
CA PRO A 311 23.60 -10.47 29.75
C PRO A 311 22.72 -11.72 29.62
N TYR A 312 23.35 -12.88 29.46
CA TYR A 312 22.71 -14.20 29.49
C TYR A 312 22.67 -14.80 30.90
N ALA A 313 21.61 -15.54 31.19
CA ALA A 313 21.28 -16.02 32.53
C ALA A 313 21.45 -17.55 32.74
N ASP A 314 22.11 -18.25 31.81
CA ASP A 314 22.45 -19.66 31.98
C ASP A 314 23.61 -19.81 32.98
N PRO A 315 23.41 -20.47 34.13
CA PRO A 315 24.42 -20.57 35.18
C PRO A 315 25.53 -21.59 34.86
N ARG A 316 25.39 -22.39 33.80
CA ARG A 316 26.37 -23.42 33.45
C ARG A 316 27.62 -22.77 32.85
N ASN A 317 28.79 -23.28 33.21
CA ASN A 317 30.06 -22.75 32.71
C ASN A 317 30.23 -23.08 31.20
N PRO A 318 30.68 -22.13 30.35
CA PRO A 318 31.08 -20.76 30.63
C PRO A 318 30.03 -19.71 30.20
N PHE A 319 28.75 -20.05 30.18
CA PHE A 319 27.71 -19.17 29.62
C PHE A 319 27.51 -17.88 30.42
N HIS A 320 27.95 -17.82 31.69
CA HIS A 320 28.01 -16.58 32.48
C HIS A 320 28.89 -15.51 31.83
N ARG A 321 29.83 -15.88 30.95
CA ARG A 321 30.65 -14.96 30.14
C ARG A 321 29.87 -14.32 28.99
N LYS A 322 28.73 -14.88 28.57
CA LYS A 322 27.90 -14.30 27.50
C LYS A 322 27.22 -13.02 28.02
N GLN A 323 27.96 -11.92 27.95
CA GLN A 323 27.51 -10.57 28.19
C GLN A 323 28.30 -9.64 27.27
N ALA A 324 27.74 -9.40 26.11
CA ALA A 324 28.27 -8.44 25.15
C ALA A 324 27.91 -7.01 25.57
N PHE A 325 28.79 -6.06 25.26
CA PHE A 325 28.46 -4.64 25.18
C PHE A 325 28.55 -4.23 23.72
N ASP A 326 27.48 -4.37 22.95
CA ASP A 326 27.60 -4.32 21.49
C ASP A 326 28.19 -2.98 21.01
N PHE A 327 27.76 -1.86 21.59
CA PHE A 327 28.35 -0.54 21.32
C PHE A 327 29.80 -0.42 21.80
N GLY A 328 30.10 -0.84 23.03
CA GLY A 328 31.44 -0.66 23.62
C GLY A 328 32.50 -1.66 23.17
N ASP A 329 32.14 -2.94 23.01
CA ASP A 329 33.06 -4.04 22.72
C ASP A 329 33.46 -4.02 21.26
N GLY A 330 32.54 -3.77 20.33
CA GLY A 330 32.78 -3.87 18.89
C GLY A 330 32.76 -2.55 18.13
N GLY A 331 32.18 -1.48 18.70
CA GLY A 331 31.85 -0.29 17.93
C GLY A 331 30.92 -0.66 16.78
N ILE A 332 29.68 -1.02 17.09
CA ILE A 332 28.76 -1.65 16.13
C ILE A 332 28.29 -0.74 14.99
N GLY A 333 28.69 0.53 14.94
CA GLY A 333 28.63 1.27 13.68
C GLY A 333 29.44 0.57 12.57
N HIS A 334 30.50 -0.17 12.89
CA HIS A 334 31.19 -1.06 11.95
C HIS A 334 30.32 -2.22 11.43
N CYS A 335 29.25 -2.55 12.15
CA CYS A 335 28.28 -3.57 11.82
C CYS A 335 26.97 -2.99 11.25
N ALA A 336 26.97 -1.72 10.84
CA ALA A 336 25.81 -1.10 10.21
C ALA A 336 25.55 -1.73 8.84
N ASN A 337 24.29 -2.09 8.59
CA ASN A 337 23.89 -2.70 7.34
C ASN A 337 23.83 -1.65 6.23
N ASN A 338 24.14 -2.06 5.00
CA ASN A 338 23.84 -1.26 3.83
C ASN A 338 22.33 -1.40 3.56
N LEU A 339 21.56 -0.36 3.86
CA LEU A 339 20.09 -0.43 3.78
C LEU A 339 19.61 -0.36 2.32
N GLU A 340 18.68 -1.25 1.97
CA GLU A 340 18.15 -1.41 0.62
C GLU A 340 16.79 -0.74 0.43
N LEU A 341 16.60 -0.12 -0.74
CA LEU A 341 15.40 0.62 -1.09
C LEU A 341 14.21 -0.33 -1.32
N GLY A 342 13.11 -0.11 -0.61
CA GLY A 342 11.90 -0.92 -0.75
C GLY A 342 11.89 -2.22 0.06
N CYS A 343 13.02 -2.57 0.70
CA CYS A 343 13.15 -3.68 1.63
C CYS A 343 13.22 -3.15 3.08
N ASP A 344 14.33 -2.51 3.45
CA ASP A 344 14.56 -2.02 4.82
C ASP A 344 13.84 -0.69 5.09
N CYS A 345 13.76 0.16 4.06
CA CYS A 345 13.10 1.47 4.13
C CYS A 345 12.13 1.64 2.96
N LEU A 346 10.82 1.79 3.27
CA LEU A 346 9.73 1.85 2.29
C LEU A 346 9.22 3.28 2.06
N GLY A 347 9.14 3.71 0.80
CA GLY A 347 8.60 5.03 0.42
C GLY A 347 9.60 5.86 -0.39
N VAL A 348 9.73 7.15 -0.07
CA VAL A 348 10.71 8.04 -0.69
C VAL A 348 11.82 8.32 0.31
N ILE A 349 12.99 7.74 0.04
CA ILE A 349 14.09 7.60 1.02
C ILE A 349 15.28 8.48 0.62
N LYS A 350 15.89 9.14 1.60
CA LYS A 350 17.22 9.75 1.51
C LYS A 350 18.19 8.97 2.39
N TYR A 351 19.27 8.48 1.80
CA TYR A 351 20.33 7.79 2.53
C TYR A 351 21.48 8.72 2.91
N PHE A 352 22.13 8.42 4.04
CA PHE A 352 23.43 8.95 4.44
C PHE A 352 24.45 7.81 4.52
N ASP A 353 25.65 8.09 4.04
CA ASP A 353 26.77 7.16 4.04
C ASP A 353 27.65 7.40 5.28
N GLY A 354 28.35 6.36 5.72
CA GLY A 354 29.38 6.41 6.74
C GLY A 354 30.78 6.35 6.14
N VAL A 355 31.78 6.75 6.91
CA VAL A 355 33.19 6.53 6.57
C VAL A 355 33.83 5.69 7.68
N LEU A 356 34.47 4.59 7.29
CA LEU A 356 35.14 3.65 8.17
C LEU A 356 36.59 3.44 7.69
N ASN A 357 37.47 2.98 8.58
CA ASN A 357 38.84 2.62 8.23
C ASN A 357 39.08 1.10 8.33
N ARG A 358 40.05 0.62 7.54
CA ARG A 358 40.61 -0.74 7.65
C ARG A 358 41.75 -0.78 8.69
N PRO A 359 42.26 -1.98 9.05
CA PRO A 359 43.37 -2.12 9.98
C PRO A 359 44.67 -1.42 9.56
N ASP A 360 44.89 -1.22 8.26
CA ASP A 360 46.04 -0.48 7.73
C ASP A 360 45.85 1.04 7.77
N GLY A 361 44.69 1.53 8.22
CA GLY A 361 44.31 2.95 8.25
C GLY A 361 43.72 3.48 6.95
N THR A 362 43.47 2.63 5.94
CA THR A 362 42.81 3.06 4.70
C THR A 362 41.32 3.30 4.93
N ALA A 363 40.83 4.47 4.53
CA ALA A 363 39.44 4.87 4.67
C ALA A 363 38.59 4.35 3.50
N HIS A 364 37.34 3.97 3.77
CA HIS A 364 36.37 3.55 2.77
C HIS A 364 34.96 4.02 3.15
N SER A 365 34.13 4.22 2.13
CA SER A 365 32.71 4.55 2.31
C SER A 365 31.92 3.30 2.70
N SER A 366 30.99 3.45 3.64
CA SER A 366 29.95 2.48 3.97
C SER A 366 28.61 3.06 3.50
N PRO A 367 28.08 2.62 2.36
CA PRO A 367 26.93 3.26 1.73
C PRO A 367 25.63 2.94 2.49
N ASN A 368 24.70 3.89 2.50
CA ASN A 368 23.32 3.70 2.97
C ASN A 368 23.16 3.24 4.43
N VAL A 369 24.08 3.60 5.32
CA VAL A 369 24.04 3.19 6.75
C VAL A 369 22.92 3.85 7.55
N ILE A 370 22.39 4.98 7.08
CA ILE A 370 21.24 5.65 7.67
C ILE A 370 20.22 5.94 6.58
N CYS A 371 18.95 5.61 6.83
CA CYS A 371 17.85 6.04 5.97
C CYS A 371 16.98 7.10 6.66
N LEU A 372 16.63 8.12 5.89
CA LEU A 372 15.74 9.22 6.28
C LEU A 372 14.52 9.22 5.37
N HIS A 373 13.35 9.15 5.98
CA HIS A 373 12.09 9.27 5.26
C HIS A 373 11.01 9.85 6.15
N GLU A 374 9.84 10.09 5.59
CA GLU A 374 8.65 10.37 6.38
C GLU A 374 7.59 9.30 6.16
N GLN A 375 6.81 9.03 7.21
CA GLN A 375 5.75 8.04 7.20
C GLN A 375 4.46 8.62 7.76
N ASP A 376 3.34 7.95 7.46
CA ASP A 376 2.08 8.21 8.11
C ASP A 376 1.94 7.32 9.35
N ASN A 377 1.59 7.91 10.49
CA ASN A 377 1.31 7.22 11.74
C ASN A 377 -0.12 7.50 12.25
N GLY A 378 -1.09 7.46 11.33
CA GLY A 378 -2.51 7.53 11.67
C GLY A 378 -3.04 8.94 11.92
N ILE A 379 -3.83 9.12 12.98
CA ILE A 379 -4.51 10.38 13.32
C ILE A 379 -3.59 11.24 14.19
N GLY A 380 -3.41 12.51 13.82
CA GLY A 380 -2.69 13.50 14.64
C GLY A 380 -3.57 14.03 15.76
N TRP A 381 -4.65 14.72 15.40
CA TRP A 381 -5.72 15.06 16.33
C TRP A 381 -7.07 15.05 15.60
N LYS A 382 -8.16 14.84 16.35
CA LYS A 382 -9.52 14.83 15.81
C LYS A 382 -10.51 15.36 16.84
N HIS A 383 -11.45 16.18 16.39
CA HIS A 383 -12.63 16.54 17.17
C HIS A 383 -13.88 16.51 16.30
N THR A 384 -14.98 16.01 16.85
CA THR A 384 -16.31 16.09 16.20
C THR A 384 -17.24 16.86 17.11
N ASN A 385 -17.73 18.01 16.64
CA ASN A 385 -18.74 18.76 17.35
C ASN A 385 -20.09 18.08 17.11
N TRP A 386 -20.58 17.31 18.08
CA TRP A 386 -21.85 16.57 17.98
C TRP A 386 -23.06 17.49 17.76
N ARG A 387 -22.99 18.77 18.16
CA ARG A 387 -24.07 19.75 17.95
C ARG A 387 -24.23 20.11 16.48
N THR A 388 -23.14 20.10 15.72
CA THR A 388 -23.13 20.44 14.28
C THR A 388 -22.81 19.25 13.38
N ASN A 389 -22.52 18.08 13.96
CA ASN A 389 -21.95 16.91 13.29
C ASN A 389 -20.68 17.19 12.45
N ARG A 390 -19.96 18.29 12.73
CA ARG A 390 -18.75 18.65 11.98
C ARG A 390 -17.53 18.01 12.63
N ALA A 391 -16.85 17.16 11.86
CA ALA A 391 -15.54 16.61 12.23
C ALA A 391 -14.41 17.44 11.63
N VAL A 392 -13.36 17.68 12.43
CA VAL A 392 -12.07 18.22 12.00
C VAL A 392 -11.01 17.20 12.41
N VAL A 393 -10.11 16.87 11.49
CA VAL A 393 -9.09 15.82 11.67
C VAL A 393 -7.81 16.18 10.94
N THR A 394 -6.68 15.91 11.56
CA THR A 394 -5.36 15.94 10.95
C THR A 394 -4.75 14.54 10.98
N ARG A 395 -3.88 14.24 10.01
CA ARG A 395 -3.09 13.00 10.03
C ARG A 395 -1.77 13.26 10.77
N ARG A 396 -1.23 12.23 11.42
CA ARG A 396 0.07 12.28 12.09
C ARG A 396 1.12 11.82 11.10
N ARG A 397 1.98 12.73 10.65
CA ARG A 397 3.20 12.37 9.92
C ARG A 397 4.38 12.35 10.87
N GLU A 398 5.31 11.46 10.59
CA GLU A 398 6.56 11.32 11.34
C GLU A 398 7.74 11.39 10.37
N LEU A 399 8.80 12.09 10.75
CA LEU A 399 10.11 11.96 10.14
C LEU A 399 10.85 10.85 10.87
N VAL A 400 11.42 9.90 10.13
CA VAL A 400 12.12 8.72 10.66
C VAL A 400 13.57 8.77 10.19
N ILE A 401 14.49 8.67 11.15
CA ILE A 401 15.93 8.44 10.91
C ILE A 401 16.24 7.06 11.47
N GLN A 402 16.54 6.11 10.58
CA GLN A 402 16.71 4.69 10.91
C GLN A 402 18.11 4.21 10.54
N PHE A 403 18.67 3.34 11.38
CA PHE A 403 19.85 2.52 11.08
C PHE A 403 19.65 1.11 11.63
N ILE A 404 20.25 0.11 10.98
CA ILE A 404 20.15 -1.31 11.34
C ILE A 404 21.56 -1.86 11.57
N LEU A 405 21.73 -2.61 12.65
CA LEU A 405 22.99 -3.24 13.01
C LEU A 405 22.80 -4.75 13.11
N THR A 406 23.64 -5.53 12.41
CA THR A 406 23.74 -6.98 12.58
C THR A 406 24.91 -7.33 13.50
N VAL A 407 24.63 -7.95 14.64
CA VAL A 407 25.64 -8.35 15.63
C VAL A 407 25.57 -9.86 15.83
N ALA A 408 26.44 -10.57 15.12
CA ALA A 408 26.41 -12.03 15.03
C ALA A 408 25.00 -12.54 14.66
N ASN A 409 24.29 -13.11 15.62
CA ASN A 409 22.96 -13.69 15.44
C ASN A 409 21.80 -12.68 15.50
N TYR A 410 22.00 -11.47 16.06
CA TYR A 410 20.92 -10.49 16.25
C TYR A 410 20.93 -9.35 15.23
N GLU A 411 19.73 -8.84 14.93
CA GLU A 411 19.53 -7.56 14.26
C GLU A 411 18.82 -6.56 15.17
N TYR A 412 19.36 -5.35 15.23
CA TYR A 412 18.75 -4.22 15.95
C TYR A 412 18.39 -3.10 14.98
N VAL A 413 17.12 -2.71 14.95
CA VAL A 413 16.64 -1.53 14.21
C VAL A 413 16.45 -0.38 15.19
N PHE A 414 17.23 0.68 15.04
CA PHE A 414 17.12 1.89 15.84
C PHE A 414 16.49 3.02 15.02
N ASN A 415 15.51 3.69 15.62
CA ASN A 415 14.74 4.75 14.97
C ASN A 415 14.66 5.99 15.86
N TYR A 416 15.05 7.16 15.31
CA TYR A 416 14.68 8.46 15.87
C TYR A 416 13.50 9.03 15.07
N LYS A 417 12.35 9.21 15.73
CA LYS A 417 11.11 9.65 15.10
C LYS A 417 10.69 11.02 15.64
N PHE A 418 10.41 11.96 14.74
CA PHE A 418 9.96 13.31 15.05
C PHE A 418 8.55 13.53 14.50
N ASP A 419 7.63 14.08 15.30
CA ASP A 419 6.25 14.32 14.87
C ASP A 419 5.88 15.80 14.75
N GLN A 420 4.75 16.08 14.09
CA GLN A 420 4.28 17.45 13.85
C GLN A 420 3.82 18.17 15.13
N ALA A 421 3.61 17.45 16.24
CA ALA A 421 3.22 18.01 17.53
C ALA A 421 4.43 18.34 18.44
N GLY A 422 5.65 18.22 17.91
CA GLY A 422 6.87 18.52 18.64
C GLY A 422 7.36 17.37 19.51
N GLY A 423 6.79 16.17 19.38
CA GLY A 423 7.22 14.96 20.09
C GLY A 423 8.39 14.25 19.39
N ILE A 424 9.24 13.61 20.19
CA ILE A 424 10.36 12.76 19.75
C ILE A 424 10.13 11.36 20.32
N THR A 425 10.33 10.32 19.50
CA THR A 425 10.31 8.93 19.94
C THR A 425 11.60 8.25 19.53
N VAL A 426 12.31 7.66 20.49
CA VAL A 426 13.42 6.73 20.23
C VAL A 426 12.85 5.33 20.29
N GLU A 427 12.89 4.60 19.19
CA GLU A 427 12.36 3.24 19.08
C GLU A 427 13.50 2.27 18.79
N THR A 428 13.52 1.19 19.56
CA THR A 428 14.41 0.05 19.32
C THR A 428 13.58 -1.18 19.00
N ARG A 429 14.01 -1.91 17.97
CA ARG A 429 13.45 -3.19 17.59
C ARG A 429 14.53 -4.26 17.60
N ALA A 430 14.30 -5.36 18.31
CA ALA A 430 15.14 -6.55 18.26
C ALA A 430 14.48 -7.60 17.35
N THR A 431 15.26 -8.22 16.47
CA THR A 431 14.87 -9.30 15.55
C THR A 431 16.12 -10.16 15.28
N GLY A 432 16.03 -11.16 14.41
CA GLY A 432 17.18 -12.01 14.07
C GLY A 432 17.07 -13.39 14.69
N ILE A 433 18.18 -14.10 14.81
CA ILE A 433 18.22 -15.48 15.30
C ILE A 433 18.62 -15.51 16.77
N LEU A 434 18.03 -16.40 17.57
CA LEU A 434 18.40 -16.57 18.96
C LEU A 434 19.80 -17.19 19.10
N SER A 435 20.61 -16.69 20.03
CA SER A 435 21.85 -17.39 20.38
C SER A 435 21.53 -18.72 21.07
N ALA A 436 21.94 -19.82 20.44
CA ALA A 436 21.57 -21.17 20.83
C ALA A 436 22.73 -21.95 21.47
N VAL A 437 22.39 -22.88 22.36
CA VAL A 437 23.31 -23.87 22.94
C VAL A 437 22.67 -25.26 22.93
N ASN A 438 23.50 -26.30 23.01
CA ASN A 438 23.03 -27.69 22.97
C ASN A 438 22.32 -28.08 24.28
N ILE A 439 21.25 -28.87 24.15
CA ILE A 439 20.52 -29.50 25.25
C ILE A 439 20.23 -30.97 24.89
N ASP A 440 20.44 -31.88 25.82
CA ASP A 440 20.22 -33.32 25.60
C ASP A 440 18.73 -33.64 25.36
N ALA A 441 18.46 -34.70 24.61
CA ALA A 441 17.11 -35.14 24.28
C ALA A 441 16.22 -35.34 25.53
N GLY A 442 15.02 -34.76 25.51
CA GLY A 442 14.03 -34.88 26.58
C GLY A 442 14.32 -34.05 27.85
N LYS A 443 15.40 -33.28 27.89
CA LYS A 443 15.71 -32.39 29.01
C LYS A 443 14.96 -31.08 28.93
N THR A 444 14.82 -30.44 30.09
CA THR A 444 14.27 -29.07 30.24
C THR A 444 15.20 -28.22 31.11
N ALA A 445 15.19 -26.91 30.91
CA ALA A 445 16.06 -25.99 31.62
C ALA A 445 15.27 -24.77 32.15
N PRO A 446 15.40 -24.37 33.42
CA PRO A 446 14.70 -23.18 33.95
C PRO A 446 15.37 -21.86 33.55
N TRP A 447 16.57 -21.91 32.95
CA TRP A 447 17.36 -20.76 32.51
C TRP A 447 17.29 -20.51 31.00
N GLY A 448 16.32 -21.10 30.32
CA GLY A 448 16.10 -20.93 28.88
C GLY A 448 14.86 -21.69 28.44
N ASN A 449 14.61 -21.72 27.14
CA ASN A 449 13.54 -22.51 26.55
C ASN A 449 14.06 -23.33 25.38
N ILE A 450 13.52 -24.55 25.25
CA ILE A 450 13.84 -25.44 24.13
C ILE A 450 12.99 -24.98 22.95
N VAL A 451 13.63 -24.45 21.92
CA VAL A 451 12.95 -23.84 20.76
C VAL A 451 12.90 -24.79 19.55
N SER A 452 13.78 -25.78 19.53
CA SER A 452 13.81 -26.90 18.60
C SER A 452 14.47 -28.09 19.32
N PRO A 453 14.19 -29.36 18.96
CA PRO A 453 14.93 -30.49 19.51
C PRO A 453 16.44 -30.25 19.45
N GLY A 454 17.13 -30.43 20.58
CA GLY A 454 18.57 -30.19 20.71
C GLY A 454 19.02 -28.74 20.86
N VAL A 455 18.10 -27.77 20.75
CA VAL A 455 18.38 -26.33 20.75
C VAL A 455 17.76 -25.66 21.97
N LEU A 456 18.60 -25.22 22.91
CA LEU A 456 18.22 -24.35 24.03
C LEU A 456 18.55 -22.90 23.71
N ALA A 457 17.53 -22.05 23.64
CA ALA A 457 17.69 -20.61 23.67
C ALA A 457 17.70 -20.14 25.12
N GLN A 458 18.81 -19.55 25.55
CA GLN A 458 19.05 -19.14 26.93
C GLN A 458 18.27 -17.84 27.26
N ASN A 459 17.75 -17.73 28.48
CA ASN A 459 17.15 -16.47 28.97
C ASN A 459 18.24 -15.39 29.00
N HIS A 460 17.88 -14.16 28.61
CA HIS A 460 18.80 -13.03 28.57
C HIS A 460 18.06 -11.70 28.63
N GLN A 461 18.78 -10.59 28.81
CA GLN A 461 18.22 -9.24 28.69
C GLN A 461 18.89 -8.47 27.56
N HIS A 462 18.17 -7.57 26.92
CA HIS A 462 18.73 -6.53 26.03
C HIS A 462 18.53 -5.19 26.70
N ILE A 463 19.57 -4.56 27.23
CA ILE A 463 19.46 -3.32 28.01
C ILE A 463 20.15 -2.18 27.28
N PHE A 464 19.38 -1.19 26.86
CA PHE A 464 19.81 -0.04 26.06
C PHE A 464 19.96 1.20 26.94
N CYS A 465 20.89 2.09 26.59
CA CYS A 465 21.01 3.41 27.19
C CYS A 465 20.98 4.50 26.10
N VAL A 466 20.01 5.40 26.18
CA VAL A 466 19.89 6.58 25.31
C VAL A 466 20.49 7.79 26.03
N ARG A 467 21.48 8.44 25.42
CA ARG A 467 22.06 9.69 25.93
C ARG A 467 21.35 10.88 25.29
N ILE A 468 20.78 11.73 26.14
CA ILE A 468 20.01 12.91 25.77
C ILE A 468 20.72 14.11 26.40
N ASP A 469 21.30 14.96 25.55
CA ASP A 469 21.85 16.25 25.95
C ASP A 469 20.82 17.34 25.63
N PRO A 470 19.99 17.76 26.60
CA PRO A 470 18.94 18.75 26.37
C PRO A 470 19.49 20.17 26.19
N ALA A 471 18.72 20.97 25.46
CA ALA A 471 18.92 22.41 25.35
C ALA A 471 17.55 23.11 25.31
N ILE A 472 16.68 22.79 26.27
CA ILE A 472 15.30 23.28 26.29
C ILE A 472 15.28 24.80 26.44
N ASP A 473 15.02 25.51 25.34
CA ASP A 473 15.05 26.97 25.29
C ASP A 473 16.37 27.59 25.80
N GLY A 474 17.47 26.83 25.71
CA GLY A 474 18.79 27.16 26.24
C GLY A 474 19.44 25.97 26.97
N HIS A 475 20.73 26.09 27.27
CA HIS A 475 21.54 25.00 27.84
C HIS A 475 21.44 24.85 29.37
N GLU A 476 20.89 25.84 30.08
CA GLU A 476 20.68 25.76 31.53
C GLU A 476 19.33 25.10 31.83
N ASN A 477 19.36 23.80 32.12
CA ASN A 477 18.17 23.00 32.35
C ASN A 477 18.18 22.33 33.73
N THR A 478 17.02 21.86 34.15
CA THR A 478 16.81 21.15 35.42
C THR A 478 15.95 19.93 35.16
N LEU A 479 16.34 18.78 35.70
CA LEU A 479 15.45 17.62 35.75
C LEU A 479 14.52 17.73 36.96
N VAL A 480 13.21 17.58 36.74
CA VAL A 480 12.18 17.63 37.78
C VAL A 480 11.40 16.33 37.77
N GLN A 481 11.42 15.59 38.87
CA GLN A 481 10.56 14.44 39.09
C GLN A 481 9.13 14.92 39.36
N GLN A 482 8.13 14.36 38.68
CA GLN A 482 6.71 14.61 38.93
C GLN A 482 5.98 13.30 39.21
N GLU A 483 5.17 13.28 40.27
CA GLU A 483 4.31 12.14 40.63
C GLU A 483 2.86 12.59 40.84
N SER A 484 1.92 11.69 40.58
CA SER A 484 0.48 11.90 40.86
C SER A 484 0.07 10.98 42.00
N LEU A 485 -0.24 11.55 43.16
CA LEU A 485 -0.47 10.81 44.40
C LEU A 485 -1.90 11.00 44.91
N PRO A 486 -2.56 9.96 45.44
CA PRO A 486 -3.91 10.06 45.98
C PRO A 486 -3.95 10.99 47.21
N LEU A 487 -5.06 11.72 47.38
CA LEU A 487 -5.35 12.44 48.61
C LEU A 487 -6.40 11.67 49.43
N GLN A 488 -6.19 11.63 50.75
CA GLN A 488 -7.18 11.04 51.67
C GLN A 488 -8.48 11.84 51.67
N ILE A 489 -9.58 11.20 52.03
CA ILE A 489 -10.86 11.89 52.25
C ILE A 489 -10.68 12.90 53.39
N ASP A 490 -11.07 14.13 53.14
CA ASP A 490 -11.07 15.20 54.13
C ASP A 490 -12.29 16.08 53.91
N THR A 491 -13.02 16.38 54.98
CA THR A 491 -14.27 17.15 54.91
C THR A 491 -14.14 18.52 54.24
N ARG A 492 -12.95 19.14 54.28
CA ARG A 492 -12.70 20.47 53.74
C ARG A 492 -11.98 20.44 52.39
N THR A 493 -10.97 19.60 52.23
CA THR A 493 -10.09 19.62 51.04
C THR A 493 -10.38 18.53 50.03
N ASN A 494 -11.01 17.41 50.42
CA ASN A 494 -11.34 16.31 49.53
C ASN A 494 -12.60 15.54 50.03
N PRO A 495 -13.76 16.20 50.13
CA PRO A 495 -14.93 15.64 50.82
C PRO A 495 -15.49 14.37 50.19
N ASN A 496 -15.24 14.17 48.90
CA ASN A 496 -15.73 13.02 48.13
C ASN A 496 -14.61 12.05 47.72
N GLY A 497 -13.37 12.23 48.21
CA GLY A 497 -12.27 11.29 47.99
C GLY A 497 -11.70 11.25 46.56
N ASN A 498 -12.11 12.13 45.67
CA ASN A 498 -11.75 12.09 44.25
C ASN A 498 -10.52 12.94 43.88
N ALA A 499 -10.02 13.77 44.80
CA ALA A 499 -8.85 14.63 44.55
C ALA A 499 -7.54 13.83 44.60
N TYR A 500 -6.56 14.26 43.82
CA TYR A 500 -5.17 13.80 43.87
C TYR A 500 -4.25 15.02 43.88
N LYS A 501 -3.03 14.86 44.41
CA LYS A 501 -1.98 15.88 44.36
C LYS A 501 -0.95 15.54 43.29
N VAL A 502 -0.44 16.57 42.64
CA VAL A 502 0.76 16.46 41.78
C VAL A 502 1.93 17.00 42.58
N GLU A 503 2.94 16.16 42.79
CA GLU A 503 4.15 16.52 43.53
C GLU A 503 5.31 16.65 42.56
N GLU A 504 5.98 17.80 42.56
CA GLU A 504 7.15 18.08 41.72
C GLU A 504 8.38 18.31 42.60
N ARG A 505 9.47 17.58 42.32
CA ARG A 505 10.74 17.67 43.03
C ARG A 505 11.88 17.89 42.04
N PRO A 506 12.52 19.08 42.04
CA PRO A 506 13.76 19.30 41.29
C PRO A 506 14.86 18.37 41.79
N ILE A 507 15.59 17.79 40.85
CA ILE A 507 16.82 17.04 41.12
C ILE A 507 17.97 18.04 41.06
N THR A 508 18.73 18.13 42.15
CA THR A 508 19.75 19.18 42.34
C THR A 508 21.17 18.65 42.19
N THR A 509 21.39 17.34 42.32
CA THR A 509 22.71 16.72 42.16
C THR A 509 22.64 15.54 41.19
N SER A 510 23.73 15.27 40.49
CA SER A 510 23.86 14.08 39.64
C SER A 510 23.50 12.81 40.41
N VAL A 511 22.64 11.95 39.84
CA VAL A 511 22.08 10.77 40.53
C VAL A 511 21.38 9.81 39.55
N GLY A 512 21.22 8.54 39.96
CA GLY A 512 20.34 7.55 39.34
C GLY A 512 18.91 7.59 39.90
N LEU A 513 17.92 7.34 39.04
CA LEU A 513 16.49 7.53 39.30
C LEU A 513 15.67 6.41 38.63
N ASP A 514 14.68 5.90 39.37
CA ASP A 514 13.88 4.77 38.91
C ASP A 514 12.44 5.15 38.56
N ALA A 515 11.88 4.41 37.61
CA ALA A 515 10.47 4.45 37.26
C ALA A 515 9.60 4.01 38.46
N ALA A 516 8.48 4.69 38.65
CA ALA A 516 7.46 4.30 39.62
C ALA A 516 6.08 4.38 38.93
N PRO A 517 5.72 3.38 38.10
CA PRO A 517 4.48 3.42 37.31
C PRO A 517 3.23 3.49 38.19
N HIS A 518 3.28 2.94 39.41
CA HIS A 518 2.20 3.03 40.41
C HIS A 518 1.92 4.46 40.89
N ASN A 519 2.89 5.38 40.78
CA ASN A 519 2.75 6.81 41.10
C ASN A 519 2.62 7.70 39.86
N ALA A 520 2.54 7.09 38.66
CA ALA A 520 2.66 7.78 37.39
C ALA A 520 3.91 8.69 37.32
N ARG A 521 5.04 8.22 37.87
CA ARG A 521 6.28 9.00 37.91
C ARG A 521 6.78 9.29 36.51
N LEU A 522 7.08 10.56 36.26
CA LEU A 522 7.72 11.05 35.05
C LEU A 522 8.76 12.11 35.39
N PHE A 523 9.63 12.42 34.45
CA PHE A 523 10.65 13.45 34.61
C PHE A 523 10.45 14.56 33.59
N LYS A 524 10.55 15.81 34.01
CA LYS A 524 10.51 16.99 33.14
C LYS A 524 11.88 17.62 33.09
N ILE A 525 12.42 17.81 31.90
CA ILE A 525 13.58 18.65 31.65
C ILE A 525 13.05 20.06 31.43
N GLN A 526 13.35 20.98 32.34
CA GLN A 526 12.77 22.31 32.38
C GLN A 526 13.83 23.40 32.35
N ASN A 527 13.49 24.52 31.73
CA ASN A 527 14.22 25.76 31.85
C ASN A 527 13.47 26.69 32.82
N LEU A 528 13.96 26.79 34.07
CA LEU A 528 13.29 27.53 35.14
C LEU A 528 13.29 29.05 34.90
N SER A 529 14.23 29.53 34.09
CA SER A 529 14.35 30.94 33.70
C SER A 529 13.35 31.37 32.62
N LYS A 530 12.67 30.41 31.97
CA LYS A 530 11.70 30.66 30.89
C LYS A 530 10.34 30.09 31.27
N ARG A 531 9.33 30.95 31.42
CA ARG A 531 7.97 30.54 31.79
C ARG A 531 7.02 30.57 30.61
N ASN A 532 6.16 29.57 30.54
CA ASN A 532 5.03 29.57 29.64
C ASN A 532 4.02 30.65 30.09
N PRO A 533 3.59 31.56 29.21
CA PRO A 533 2.68 32.64 29.58
C PRO A 533 1.24 32.18 29.88
N VAL A 534 0.86 30.97 29.46
CA VAL A 534 -0.49 30.41 29.68
C VAL A 534 -0.58 29.67 31.00
N SER A 535 0.32 28.72 31.24
CA SER A 535 0.28 27.91 32.48
C SER A 535 1.06 28.53 33.64
N GLY A 536 1.91 29.53 33.37
CA GLY A 536 2.84 30.11 34.35
C GLY A 536 3.98 29.17 34.77
N LYS A 537 4.02 27.94 34.26
CA LYS A 537 5.04 26.93 34.57
C LYS A 537 6.31 27.13 33.73
N PRO A 538 7.47 26.65 34.20
CA PRO A 538 8.67 26.56 33.37
C PRO A 538 8.41 25.79 32.07
N VAL A 539 8.96 26.27 30.96
CA VAL A 539 8.92 25.53 29.69
C VAL A 539 9.73 24.24 29.82
N GLY A 540 9.25 23.15 29.22
CA GLY A 540 9.89 21.85 29.41
C GLY A 540 9.56 20.80 28.37
N TYR A 541 10.33 19.72 28.39
CA TYR A 541 9.98 18.44 27.78
C TYR A 541 9.92 17.37 28.86
N LYS A 542 9.03 16.39 28.72
CA LYS A 542 8.91 15.27 29.65
C LYS A 542 9.41 13.97 29.03
N ILE A 543 9.94 13.13 29.90
CA ILE A 543 10.33 11.75 29.65
C ILE A 543 9.56 10.89 30.65
N VAL A 544 8.91 9.85 30.16
CA VAL A 544 8.38 8.77 30.99
C VAL A 544 9.33 7.59 30.79
N PRO A 545 10.12 7.19 31.79
CA PRO A 545 10.98 6.02 31.65
C PRO A 545 10.11 4.81 31.34
N PRO A 546 10.44 4.01 30.31
CA PRO A 546 9.78 2.74 30.06
C PRO A 546 9.84 1.89 31.34
N PRO A 547 8.72 1.32 31.81
CA PRO A 547 8.68 0.55 33.06
C PRO A 547 9.22 -0.87 32.85
N THR A 548 10.43 -0.99 32.32
CA THR A 548 11.10 -2.26 32.05
C THR A 548 11.80 -2.78 33.30
N GLN A 549 12.07 -4.08 33.35
CA GLN A 549 12.88 -4.65 34.43
C GLN A 549 14.33 -4.14 34.32
N LEU A 550 14.94 -3.79 35.45
CA LEU A 550 16.37 -3.48 35.52
C LEU A 550 17.22 -4.75 35.38
N LEU A 551 18.53 -4.61 35.41
CA LEU A 551 19.44 -5.74 35.35
C LEU A 551 19.13 -6.80 36.42
N LEU A 552 18.96 -8.05 35.99
CA LEU A 552 18.61 -9.20 36.83
C LEU A 552 19.81 -9.87 37.50
N ALA A 553 21.00 -9.72 36.93
CA ALA A 553 22.21 -10.33 37.46
C ALA A 553 22.43 -9.91 38.92
N ASP A 554 22.91 -10.84 39.77
CA ASP A 554 23.22 -10.52 41.18
C ASP A 554 24.17 -9.31 41.22
N PRO A 555 23.90 -8.27 42.04
CA PRO A 555 24.73 -7.08 42.09
C PRO A 555 26.23 -7.34 42.35
N ARG A 556 26.59 -8.49 42.95
CA ARG A 556 27.98 -8.90 43.21
C ARG A 556 28.63 -9.63 42.03
N SER A 557 27.86 -9.99 41.01
CA SER A 557 28.35 -10.70 39.83
C SER A 557 29.21 -9.81 38.95
N ARG A 558 30.11 -10.41 38.16
CA ARG A 558 30.85 -9.70 37.11
C ARG A 558 29.92 -9.02 36.12
N GLN A 559 28.81 -9.65 35.76
CA GLN A 559 27.85 -9.07 34.82
C GLN A 559 27.28 -7.75 35.33
N ALA A 560 26.82 -7.72 36.59
CA ALA A 560 26.30 -6.51 37.21
C ALA A 560 27.36 -5.41 37.37
N GLN A 561 28.55 -5.78 37.82
CA GLN A 561 29.63 -4.81 38.04
C GLN A 561 30.09 -4.12 36.74
N ARG A 562 30.02 -4.80 35.59
CA ARG A 562 30.38 -4.22 34.28
C ARG A 562 29.34 -3.25 33.73
N ALA A 563 28.08 -3.37 34.15
CA ALA A 563 26.93 -2.64 33.60
C ALA A 563 26.19 -1.85 34.69
N LEU A 564 26.90 -1.04 35.47
CA LEU A 564 26.31 -0.24 36.55
C LEU A 564 25.25 0.72 36.01
N PHE A 565 25.39 1.21 34.78
CA PHE A 565 24.38 2.02 34.09
C PHE A 565 22.99 1.35 34.07
N ALA A 566 22.93 0.01 34.05
CA ALA A 566 21.70 -0.77 33.99
C ALA A 566 20.97 -0.92 35.35
N HIS A 567 21.50 -0.31 36.41
CA HIS A 567 20.92 -0.38 37.76
C HIS A 567 19.83 0.66 38.03
N HIS A 568 19.64 1.63 37.12
CA HIS A 568 18.58 2.63 37.22
C HIS A 568 17.93 2.89 35.87
N HIS A 569 16.65 3.28 35.86
CA HIS A 569 15.91 3.58 34.62
C HIS A 569 16.33 4.90 33.97
N LEU A 570 16.86 5.83 34.76
CA LEU A 570 17.27 7.15 34.31
C LEU A 570 18.42 7.67 35.15
N TRP A 571 19.37 8.34 34.53
CA TRP A 571 20.42 9.08 35.22
C TRP A 571 20.40 10.54 34.79
N VAL A 572 20.78 11.43 35.70
CA VAL A 572 21.12 12.82 35.37
C VAL A 572 22.54 13.09 35.81
N THR A 573 23.34 13.68 34.92
CA THR A 573 24.71 14.09 35.20
C THR A 573 24.94 15.51 34.72
N LYS A 574 25.96 16.18 35.25
CA LYS A 574 26.45 17.44 34.68
C LYS A 574 27.22 17.17 33.39
N TYR A 575 26.98 17.97 32.36
CA TYR A 575 27.68 17.86 31.08
C TYR A 575 29.20 17.99 31.23
N LYS A 576 29.92 17.14 30.50
CA LYS A 576 31.36 17.26 30.22
C LYS A 576 31.63 16.82 28.78
N ASP A 577 32.57 17.50 28.12
CA ASP A 577 33.02 17.10 26.79
C ASP A 577 33.56 15.67 26.82
N ASP A 578 33.22 14.88 25.80
CA ASP A 578 33.67 13.50 25.61
C ASP A 578 33.24 12.50 26.71
N GLU A 579 32.23 12.84 27.51
CA GLU A 579 31.50 11.91 28.37
C GLU A 579 30.26 11.39 27.61
N LEU A 580 30.48 10.38 26.77
CA LEU A 580 29.51 9.89 25.77
C LEU A 580 28.94 8.48 26.05
N TYR A 581 29.67 7.63 26.77
CA TYR A 581 29.41 6.19 26.82
C TYR A 581 28.99 5.73 28.21
N ALA A 582 27.77 5.19 28.35
CA ALA A 582 27.20 4.82 29.64
C ALA A 582 27.97 3.69 30.33
N GLY A 583 28.43 2.67 29.58
CA GLY A 583 29.28 1.58 30.10
C GLY A 583 30.78 1.94 30.19
N GLY A 584 31.15 3.17 29.86
CA GLY A 584 32.53 3.63 29.83
C GLY A 584 33.25 3.39 28.49
N ARG A 585 34.53 3.78 28.40
CA ARG A 585 35.30 3.73 27.14
C ARG A 585 35.68 2.31 26.74
N TYR A 586 36.05 1.46 27.70
CA TYR A 586 36.64 0.13 27.47
C TYR A 586 35.80 -0.96 28.17
N THR A 587 34.81 -1.49 27.46
CA THR A 587 33.91 -2.53 28.00
C THR A 587 34.41 -3.95 27.75
N LEU A 588 35.26 -4.13 26.74
CA LEU A 588 35.76 -5.46 26.35
C LEU A 588 36.60 -6.04 27.47
N GLN A 589 36.23 -7.23 27.98
CA GLN A 589 36.91 -7.86 29.12
C GLN A 589 36.97 -7.03 30.40
N SER A 590 36.16 -5.98 30.51
CA SER A 590 36.07 -5.19 31.73
C SER A 590 35.61 -6.08 32.90
N THR A 591 36.03 -5.71 34.11
CA THR A 591 35.62 -6.40 35.34
C THR A 591 34.67 -5.57 36.19
N ILE A 592 34.61 -4.27 35.90
CA ILE A 592 33.76 -3.25 36.51
C ILE A 592 33.59 -2.12 35.49
N GLU A 593 32.43 -1.44 35.49
CA GLU A 593 32.22 -0.19 34.75
C GLU A 593 33.20 0.88 35.27
N GLN A 594 33.89 1.56 34.36
CA GLN A 594 34.81 2.66 34.68
C GLN A 594 34.67 3.77 33.63
N GLU A 595 34.75 5.02 34.06
CA GLU A 595 34.54 6.20 33.21
C GLU A 595 33.13 6.22 32.56
N GLY A 596 32.16 5.52 33.15
CA GLY A 596 30.77 5.42 32.70
C GLY A 596 29.81 6.38 33.42
N VAL A 597 28.50 6.17 33.23
CA VAL A 597 27.48 7.05 33.83
C VAL A 597 27.41 6.90 35.35
N SER A 598 27.73 5.72 35.90
CA SER A 598 27.77 5.53 37.35
C SER A 598 28.83 6.41 38.00
N ASP A 599 30.03 6.49 37.42
CA ASP A 599 31.11 7.37 37.88
C ASP A 599 30.72 8.84 37.71
N ALA A 600 30.05 9.18 36.62
CA ALA A 600 29.57 10.54 36.38
C ALA A 600 28.52 10.99 37.40
N ALA A 601 27.60 10.09 37.78
CA ALA A 601 26.62 10.34 38.82
C ALA A 601 27.27 10.43 40.21
N ALA A 602 28.26 9.57 40.50
CA ALA A 602 28.97 9.53 41.78
C ALA A 602 29.75 10.82 42.11
N ARG A 603 29.99 11.69 41.12
CA ARG A 603 30.56 13.03 41.37
C ARG A 603 29.65 13.94 42.19
N CYS A 604 28.34 13.65 42.23
CA CYS A 604 27.33 14.46 42.89
C CYS A 604 27.38 15.94 42.45
N ASP A 605 27.76 16.18 41.18
CA ASP A 605 27.82 17.53 40.60
C ASP A 605 26.46 18.24 40.71
N ASP A 606 26.48 19.57 40.86
CA ASP A 606 25.26 20.39 40.80
C ASP A 606 24.64 20.37 39.39
N VAL A 607 23.36 20.02 39.33
CA VAL A 607 22.56 19.89 38.09
C VAL A 607 21.31 20.79 38.10
N LEU A 608 21.18 21.68 39.08
CA LEU A 608 20.06 22.63 39.13
C LEU A 608 20.35 23.83 38.22
N GLN A 609 19.58 23.97 37.12
CA GLN A 609 19.73 25.10 36.18
C GLN A 609 21.17 25.15 35.62
N ASN A 610 21.63 24.00 35.18
CA ASN A 610 22.98 23.81 34.66
C ASN A 610 22.92 23.09 33.31
N ASP A 611 24.08 22.93 32.68
CA ASP A 611 24.20 22.04 31.52
C ASP A 611 24.22 20.59 32.00
N ILE A 612 23.17 19.84 31.65
CA ILE A 612 22.91 18.49 32.16
C ILE A 612 22.84 17.50 31.02
N VAL A 613 23.05 16.22 31.32
CA VAL A 613 22.83 15.10 30.41
C VAL A 613 21.90 14.10 31.09
N ILE A 614 20.91 13.62 30.34
CA ILE A 614 19.98 12.59 30.77
C ILE A 614 20.32 11.28 30.07
N TRP A 615 20.41 10.20 30.85
CA TRP A 615 20.71 8.86 30.34
C TRP A 615 19.50 7.98 30.63
N SER A 616 18.71 7.67 29.60
CA SER A 616 17.50 6.86 29.76
C SER A 616 17.81 5.40 29.46
N VAL A 617 17.55 4.54 30.44
CA VAL A 617 17.86 3.12 30.39
C VAL A 617 16.58 2.31 30.38
N PHE A 618 16.48 1.37 29.44
CA PHE A 618 15.35 0.48 29.31
C PHE A 618 15.79 -0.81 28.63
N GLY A 619 15.02 -1.88 28.77
CA GLY A 619 15.39 -3.15 28.16
C GLY A 619 14.29 -4.18 28.04
N LEU A 620 14.58 -5.19 27.22
CA LEU A 620 13.78 -6.40 27.06
C LEU A 620 14.31 -7.46 28.00
N THR A 621 13.49 -7.99 28.90
CA THR A 621 13.80 -9.27 29.56
C THR A 621 13.25 -10.37 28.65
N HIS A 622 14.13 -11.00 27.88
CA HIS A 622 13.75 -11.97 26.87
C HIS A 622 13.79 -13.37 27.47
N ASN A 623 12.61 -13.96 27.63
CA ASN A 623 12.42 -15.38 27.88
C ASN A 623 12.03 -16.02 26.55
N PRO A 624 12.97 -16.64 25.81
CA PRO A 624 12.72 -17.05 24.43
C PRO A 624 11.54 -18.02 24.30
N ARG A 625 10.80 -17.91 23.20
CA ARG A 625 9.65 -18.77 22.90
C ARG A 625 9.91 -19.59 21.64
N VAL A 626 9.12 -20.63 21.41
CA VAL A 626 9.25 -21.45 20.20
C VAL A 626 8.99 -20.60 18.95
N GLU A 627 8.07 -19.63 19.03
CA GLU A 627 7.75 -18.70 17.94
C GLU A 627 8.89 -17.73 17.58
N ASP A 628 9.90 -17.62 18.44
CA ASP A 628 11.08 -16.80 18.17
C ASP A 628 12.13 -17.57 17.31
N TRP A 629 11.83 -18.81 16.90
CA TRP A 629 12.71 -19.71 16.17
C TRP A 629 12.06 -20.18 14.84
N PRO A 630 12.82 -20.34 13.74
CA PRO A 630 14.28 -20.15 13.60
C PRO A 630 14.75 -18.71 13.48
N VAL A 631 13.83 -17.77 13.21
CA VAL A 631 14.11 -16.33 13.18
C VAL A 631 13.00 -15.60 13.93
N MET A 632 13.40 -14.72 14.83
CA MET A 632 12.52 -14.06 15.78
C MET A 632 11.68 -12.98 15.10
N PRO A 633 10.34 -12.95 15.31
CA PRO A 633 9.52 -11.80 14.98
C PRO A 633 9.92 -10.57 15.80
N VAL A 634 9.85 -9.41 15.19
CA VAL A 634 10.32 -8.17 15.83
C VAL A 634 9.65 -7.86 17.18
N GLU A 635 10.46 -7.56 18.20
CA GLU A 635 10.02 -7.04 19.50
C GLU A 635 10.44 -5.57 19.67
N THR A 636 9.54 -4.70 20.12
CA THR A 636 9.72 -3.24 20.06
C THR A 636 9.59 -2.56 21.43
N ILE A 637 10.54 -1.68 21.77
CA ILE A 637 10.45 -0.74 22.90
C ILE A 637 10.57 0.69 22.39
N GLN A 638 9.84 1.61 23.02
CA GLN A 638 9.88 3.04 22.72
C GLN A 638 10.12 3.89 23.96
N LEU A 639 10.95 4.91 23.80
CA LEU A 639 11.12 6.04 24.71
C LEU A 639 10.49 7.28 24.09
N HIS A 640 9.62 7.98 24.83
CA HIS A 640 8.96 9.19 24.35
C HIS A 640 9.46 10.44 25.08
N ILE A 641 9.82 11.46 24.32
CA ILE A 641 10.26 12.77 24.79
C ILE A 641 9.28 13.82 24.24
N ASN A 642 8.41 14.36 25.10
CA ASN A 642 7.24 15.15 24.67
C ASN A 642 7.23 16.56 25.27
N PRO A 643 6.77 17.60 24.54
CA PRO A 643 6.69 18.94 25.10
C PRO A 643 5.68 19.01 26.25
N VAL A 644 6.03 19.73 27.32
CA VAL A 644 5.16 20.05 28.46
C VAL A 644 5.32 21.52 28.80
N ASP A 645 4.25 22.29 28.60
CA ASP A 645 4.30 23.75 28.78
C ASP A 645 5.37 24.43 27.88
N PHE A 646 5.95 23.74 26.90
CA PHE A 646 6.91 24.34 25.97
C PHE A 646 6.22 25.32 25.02
N PHE A 647 5.06 24.93 24.48
CA PHE A 647 4.23 25.75 23.60
C PHE A 647 3.03 26.35 24.35
N THR A 648 2.46 27.43 23.82
CA THR A 648 1.26 28.09 24.38
C THR A 648 -0.05 27.41 23.95
N SER A 649 0.00 26.52 22.96
CA SER A 649 -1.12 25.75 22.45
C SER A 649 -0.60 24.49 21.76
N ASN A 650 -1.49 23.61 21.29
CA ASN A 650 -1.10 22.50 20.43
C ASN A 650 -0.35 23.04 19.18
N PRO A 651 0.94 22.68 18.98
CA PRO A 651 1.75 23.23 17.89
C PRO A 651 1.41 22.64 16.51
N ALA A 652 0.54 21.62 16.45
CA ALA A 652 0.07 20.97 15.23
C ALA A 652 -1.32 21.46 14.76
N LEU A 653 -1.80 22.60 15.27
CA LEU A 653 -3.08 23.19 14.83
C LEU A 653 -3.03 23.74 13.40
N ASP A 654 -1.84 24.06 12.89
CA ASP A 654 -1.61 24.52 11.52
C ASP A 654 -1.36 23.39 10.52
N VAL A 655 -1.40 22.13 10.97
CA VAL A 655 -1.34 20.96 10.08
C VAL A 655 -2.64 20.87 9.26
N PRO A 656 -2.57 20.81 7.91
CA PRO A 656 -3.77 20.80 7.08
C PRO A 656 -4.69 19.59 7.32
N SER A 657 -6.00 19.84 7.41
CA SER A 657 -7.04 18.80 7.56
C SER A 657 -7.56 18.23 6.22
N ASN A 658 -6.71 18.21 5.18
CA ASN A 658 -7.14 17.82 3.84
C ASN A 658 -7.44 16.32 3.76
N ARG A 659 -8.52 15.96 3.05
CA ARG A 659 -8.83 14.56 2.74
C ARG A 659 -7.81 14.03 1.74
N ASN A 660 -7.22 12.87 2.03
CA ASN A 660 -6.45 12.13 1.04
C ASN A 660 -7.41 11.61 -0.05
N LEU A 661 -7.26 12.11 -1.27
CA LEU A 661 -8.12 11.76 -2.41
C LEU A 661 -7.67 10.49 -3.13
N THR A 662 -6.49 9.94 -2.82
CA THR A 662 -5.99 8.69 -3.40
C THR A 662 -6.44 7.46 -2.62
N SER A 663 -6.84 7.62 -1.36
CA SER A 663 -7.52 6.59 -0.57
C SER A 663 -8.84 6.18 -1.22
N LYS A 664 -9.04 4.87 -1.38
CA LYS A 664 -10.24 4.27 -2.01
C LYS A 664 -10.93 3.36 -1.01
N TYR A 665 -12.21 3.10 -1.25
CA TYR A 665 -12.88 2.01 -0.55
C TYR A 665 -12.30 0.68 -1.03
N ALA A 666 -12.13 -0.27 -0.12
CA ALA A 666 -11.81 -1.64 -0.49
C ALA A 666 -12.91 -2.17 -1.43
N GLY A 667 -12.58 -2.42 -2.70
CA GLY A 667 -13.52 -2.87 -3.73
C GLY A 667 -13.67 -1.98 -4.98
N GLU A 668 -13.08 -0.77 -5.02
CA GLU A 668 -13.10 0.10 -6.21
C GLU A 668 -11.83 -0.10 -7.09
N THR A 669 -11.94 -0.82 -8.22
CA THR A 669 -10.85 -1.00 -9.20
C THR A 669 -10.69 0.20 -10.15
N THR A 670 -9.46 0.51 -10.60
CA THR A 670 -9.11 1.64 -11.49
C THR A 670 -9.05 1.23 -12.97
N SER A 671 -9.52 2.11 -13.87
CA SER A 671 -9.58 1.93 -15.33
C SER A 671 -8.63 2.95 -15.94
N ASN A 672 -7.85 2.52 -16.95
CA ASN A 672 -6.72 3.24 -17.57
C ASN A 672 -7.12 4.45 -18.45
N TRP A 673 -8.34 4.97 -18.34
CA TRP A 673 -8.83 6.10 -19.15
C TRP A 673 -8.73 7.44 -18.41
N SER A 674 -8.08 8.43 -19.03
CA SER A 674 -8.21 9.83 -18.57
C SER A 674 -9.65 10.32 -18.79
N ARG A 675 -10.18 11.15 -17.87
CA ARG A 675 -11.58 11.61 -17.90
C ARG A 675 -11.97 12.25 -19.24
N TRP A 676 -11.15 13.16 -19.77
CA TRP A 676 -11.41 13.83 -21.05
C TRP A 676 -11.55 12.83 -22.21
N ARG A 677 -10.59 11.90 -22.35
CA ARG A 677 -10.58 10.89 -23.43
C ARG A 677 -11.81 9.97 -23.36
N LYS A 678 -12.21 9.58 -22.15
CA LYS A 678 -13.40 8.76 -21.92
C LYS A 678 -14.67 9.49 -22.39
N TYR A 679 -14.86 10.75 -22.00
CA TYR A 679 -16.05 11.50 -22.35
C TYR A 679 -16.10 11.90 -23.83
N LEU A 680 -14.96 12.20 -24.47
CA LEU A 680 -14.91 12.47 -25.91
C LEU A 680 -15.34 11.25 -26.74
N ASN A 681 -14.77 10.07 -26.45
CA ASN A 681 -15.13 8.83 -27.13
C ASN A 681 -16.61 8.48 -26.94
N TYR A 682 -17.09 8.58 -25.71
CA TYR A 682 -18.48 8.29 -25.40
C TYR A 682 -19.43 9.30 -26.06
N GLY A 683 -19.07 10.58 -26.09
CA GLY A 683 -19.86 11.63 -26.76
C GLY A 683 -20.03 11.39 -28.27
N LEU A 684 -18.99 10.91 -28.95
CA LEU A 684 -19.07 10.52 -30.37
C LEU A 684 -20.02 9.34 -30.59
N ALA A 685 -19.96 8.32 -29.72
CA ALA A 685 -20.90 7.20 -29.74
C ALA A 685 -22.37 7.65 -29.53
N MET A 686 -22.60 8.64 -28.65
CA MET A 686 -23.94 9.23 -28.48
C MET A 686 -24.38 10.01 -29.73
N GLY A 687 -23.48 10.78 -30.35
CA GLY A 687 -23.78 11.54 -31.57
C GLY A 687 -24.22 10.65 -32.74
N VAL A 688 -23.50 9.55 -33.00
CA VAL A 688 -23.90 8.58 -34.03
C VAL A 688 -25.19 7.84 -33.64
N THR A 689 -25.42 7.58 -32.36
CA THR A 689 -26.69 6.99 -31.88
C THR A 689 -27.87 7.88 -32.27
N VAL A 690 -27.81 9.19 -31.98
CA VAL A 690 -28.87 10.14 -32.36
C VAL A 690 -29.11 10.09 -33.87
N ALA A 691 -28.05 10.17 -34.67
CA ALA A 691 -28.17 10.20 -36.13
C ALA A 691 -28.70 8.88 -36.72
N ALA A 692 -28.28 7.73 -36.20
CA ALA A 692 -28.75 6.42 -36.64
C ALA A 692 -30.24 6.23 -36.33
N PHE A 693 -30.69 6.53 -35.11
CA PHE A 693 -32.10 6.41 -34.75
C PHE A 693 -32.99 7.48 -35.41
N THR A 694 -32.41 8.63 -35.78
CA THR A 694 -33.08 9.58 -36.69
C THR A 694 -33.38 8.92 -38.03
N ASN A 695 -32.38 8.30 -38.65
CA ASN A 695 -32.54 7.63 -39.95
C ASN A 695 -33.61 6.53 -39.92
N LEU A 696 -33.69 5.79 -38.81
CA LEU A 696 -34.67 4.72 -38.63
C LEU A 696 -36.10 5.20 -38.39
N SER A 697 -36.32 6.40 -37.85
CA SER A 697 -37.65 6.84 -37.39
C SER A 697 -38.29 7.95 -38.24
N ILE A 698 -37.47 8.77 -38.90
CA ILE A 698 -37.89 10.01 -39.58
C ILE A 698 -38.92 9.79 -40.70
N GLN A 699 -38.91 8.62 -41.34
CA GLN A 699 -39.78 8.29 -42.49
C GLN A 699 -41.28 8.41 -42.15
N THR A 700 -41.69 7.99 -40.95
CA THR A 700 -43.12 7.92 -40.56
C THR A 700 -43.80 9.29 -40.53
N VAL A 701 -43.04 10.36 -40.30
CA VAL A 701 -43.54 11.75 -40.33
C VAL A 701 -43.87 12.20 -41.75
N PHE A 702 -43.26 11.59 -42.77
CA PHE A 702 -43.37 12.01 -44.17
C PHE A 702 -44.40 11.23 -44.98
N TRP A 703 -45.07 10.23 -44.42
CA TRP A 703 -45.96 9.34 -45.17
C TRP A 703 -47.01 10.09 -46.01
N GLN A 704 -47.61 11.16 -45.47
CA GLN A 704 -48.56 11.99 -46.21
C GLN A 704 -47.95 12.60 -47.49
N GLN A 705 -46.72 13.11 -47.41
CA GLN A 705 -46.01 13.68 -48.57
C GLN A 705 -45.49 12.60 -49.52
N MET A 706 -44.97 11.49 -48.98
CA MET A 706 -44.42 10.38 -49.76
C MET A 706 -45.47 9.63 -50.57
N THR A 707 -46.71 9.51 -50.06
CA THR A 707 -47.82 8.91 -50.82
C THR A 707 -48.13 9.69 -52.08
N VAL A 708 -48.04 11.02 -52.04
CA VAL A 708 -48.29 11.89 -53.19
C VAL A 708 -47.09 11.89 -54.15
N ASP A 709 -45.87 11.97 -53.60
CA ASP A 709 -44.66 12.17 -54.38
C ASP A 709 -44.09 10.90 -55.05
N LEU A 710 -44.26 9.72 -54.41
CA LEU A 710 -43.78 8.43 -54.94
C LEU A 710 -44.89 7.55 -55.51
N ASP A 711 -46.15 8.01 -55.48
CA ASP A 711 -47.34 7.24 -55.87
C ASP A 711 -47.43 5.87 -55.16
N VAL A 712 -47.31 5.88 -53.83
CA VAL A 712 -47.32 4.68 -52.98
C VAL A 712 -48.40 4.73 -51.90
N SER A 713 -49.08 3.61 -51.69
CA SER A 713 -50.09 3.46 -50.63
C SER A 713 -49.48 3.45 -49.22
N ILE A 714 -50.29 3.78 -48.21
CA ILE A 714 -49.90 3.64 -46.78
C ILE A 714 -49.50 2.19 -46.46
N ALA A 715 -50.14 1.20 -47.08
CA ALA A 715 -49.77 -0.21 -46.93
C ALA A 715 -48.36 -0.50 -47.47
N GLN A 716 -47.98 0.08 -48.62
CA GLN A 716 -46.64 -0.03 -49.17
C GLN A 716 -45.59 0.66 -48.28
N LEU A 717 -45.88 1.87 -47.76
CA LEU A 717 -45.01 2.56 -46.81
C LEU A 717 -44.82 1.76 -45.51
N SER A 718 -45.90 1.15 -45.01
CA SER A 718 -45.86 0.27 -43.86
C SER A 718 -45.04 -0.99 -44.12
N ASN A 719 -45.15 -1.59 -45.31
CA ASN A 719 -44.32 -2.72 -45.71
C ASN A 719 -42.83 -2.35 -45.82
N ALA A 720 -42.51 -1.12 -46.25
CA ALA A 720 -41.14 -0.63 -46.21
C ALA A 720 -40.60 -0.47 -44.78
N GLN A 721 -41.44 -0.02 -43.84
CA GLN A 721 -41.10 -0.02 -42.43
C GLN A 721 -40.86 -1.44 -41.89
N SER A 722 -41.70 -2.41 -42.27
CA SER A 722 -41.48 -3.84 -41.93
C SER A 722 -40.16 -4.37 -42.51
N ALA A 723 -39.81 -3.98 -43.75
CA ALA A 723 -38.54 -4.34 -44.37
C ALA A 723 -37.33 -3.73 -43.64
N GLN A 724 -37.44 -2.48 -43.16
CA GLN A 724 -36.42 -1.85 -42.31
C GLN A 724 -36.24 -2.61 -40.99
N LEU A 725 -37.34 -2.98 -40.32
CA LEU A 725 -37.31 -3.75 -39.08
C LEU A 725 -36.71 -5.15 -39.28
N ALA A 726 -36.95 -5.78 -40.43
CA ALA A 726 -36.30 -7.05 -40.79
C ALA A 726 -34.78 -6.88 -40.97
N GLY A 727 -34.35 -5.76 -41.57
CA GLY A 727 -32.94 -5.37 -41.63
C GLY A 727 -32.35 -5.16 -40.23
N LEU A 728 -33.06 -4.47 -39.33
CA LEU A 728 -32.64 -4.26 -37.94
C LEU A 728 -32.50 -5.57 -37.16
N ALA A 729 -33.44 -6.50 -37.32
CA ALA A 729 -33.40 -7.79 -36.65
C ALA A 729 -32.17 -8.61 -37.04
N THR A 730 -31.79 -8.58 -38.33
CA THR A 730 -30.71 -9.40 -38.87
C THR A 730 -29.34 -8.72 -38.81
N GLY A 731 -29.27 -7.39 -38.80
CA GLY A 731 -28.01 -6.64 -38.87
C GLY A 731 -27.03 -6.96 -37.74
N CYS A 732 -27.50 -7.07 -36.50
CA CYS A 732 -26.64 -7.43 -35.37
C CYS A 732 -26.02 -8.83 -35.51
N ILE A 733 -26.77 -9.79 -36.06
CA ILE A 733 -26.30 -11.17 -36.26
C ILE A 733 -25.12 -11.18 -37.23
N PHE A 734 -25.17 -10.35 -38.28
CA PHE A 734 -24.10 -10.28 -39.28
C PHE A 734 -22.89 -9.48 -38.81
N PHE A 735 -23.08 -8.29 -38.25
CA PHE A 735 -21.98 -7.33 -38.05
C PHE A 735 -21.33 -7.36 -36.65
N ILE A 736 -22.04 -7.82 -35.61
CA ILE A 736 -21.46 -7.88 -34.26
C ILE A 736 -20.37 -8.94 -34.13
N PRO A 737 -20.44 -10.13 -34.78
CA PRO A 737 -19.30 -11.05 -34.79
C PRO A 737 -18.01 -10.43 -35.33
N PHE A 738 -18.11 -9.58 -36.36
CA PHE A 738 -16.97 -8.80 -36.84
C PHE A 738 -16.51 -7.75 -35.83
N THR A 739 -17.42 -7.13 -35.09
CA THR A 739 -17.11 -6.18 -34.00
C THR A 739 -16.36 -6.85 -32.86
N ILE A 740 -16.75 -8.08 -32.52
CA ILE A 740 -16.09 -8.91 -31.52
C ILE A 740 -14.68 -9.24 -32.00
N LYS A 741 -14.52 -9.76 -33.22
CA LYS A 741 -13.23 -10.20 -33.76
C LYS A 741 -12.26 -9.08 -34.09
N TYR A 742 -12.73 -8.02 -34.75
CA TYR A 742 -11.88 -7.02 -35.39
C TYR A 742 -11.83 -5.68 -34.66
N GLY A 743 -12.59 -5.47 -33.59
CA GLY A 743 -12.59 -4.20 -32.83
C GLY A 743 -13.85 -3.36 -33.03
N ARG A 744 -14.03 -2.35 -32.17
CA ARG A 744 -15.28 -1.56 -32.10
C ARG A 744 -15.22 -0.41 -33.09
N ARG A 745 -14.03 0.15 -33.29
CA ARG A 745 -13.82 1.32 -34.15
C ARG A 745 -14.14 1.05 -35.62
N LEU A 746 -13.67 -0.07 -36.18
CA LEU A 746 -13.97 -0.43 -37.57
C LEU A 746 -15.48 -0.51 -37.80
N THR A 747 -16.21 -1.15 -36.89
CA THR A 747 -17.66 -1.32 -37.05
C THR A 747 -18.41 0.00 -37.01
N TYR A 748 -18.07 0.91 -36.09
CA TYR A 748 -18.68 2.24 -36.07
C TYR A 748 -18.40 3.02 -37.36
N LEU A 749 -17.18 2.94 -37.90
CA LEU A 749 -16.83 3.58 -39.16
C LEU A 749 -17.65 3.02 -40.34
N VAL A 750 -17.72 1.69 -40.47
CA VAL A 750 -18.47 1.03 -41.55
C VAL A 750 -19.97 1.30 -41.44
N SER A 751 -20.54 1.15 -40.24
CA SER A 751 -21.96 1.42 -39.97
C SER A 751 -22.32 2.87 -40.33
N THR A 752 -21.54 3.84 -39.84
CA THR A 752 -21.80 5.27 -40.09
C THR A 752 -21.67 5.62 -41.57
N ALA A 753 -20.70 5.05 -42.28
CA ALA A 753 -20.54 5.24 -43.72
C ALA A 753 -21.73 4.69 -44.52
N ILE A 754 -22.20 3.47 -44.19
CA ILE A 754 -23.35 2.86 -44.86
C ILE A 754 -24.62 3.66 -44.55
N LEU A 755 -24.83 4.10 -43.30
CA LEU A 755 -25.95 4.96 -42.94
C LEU A 755 -25.93 6.29 -43.69
N ALA A 756 -24.76 6.92 -43.84
CA ALA A 756 -24.61 8.15 -44.62
C ALA A 756 -24.96 7.92 -46.10
N ALA A 757 -24.44 6.84 -46.70
CA ALA A 757 -24.72 6.50 -48.10
C ALA A 757 -26.20 6.17 -48.34
N ALA A 758 -26.84 5.42 -47.43
CA ALA A 758 -28.26 5.10 -47.51
C ALA A 758 -29.14 6.35 -47.33
N ALA A 759 -28.76 7.29 -46.46
CA ALA A 759 -29.46 8.57 -46.32
C ALA A 759 -29.35 9.42 -47.59
N TRP A 760 -28.16 9.50 -48.20
CA TRP A 760 -27.96 10.19 -49.49
C TRP A 760 -28.80 9.55 -50.60
N TRP A 761 -28.88 8.23 -50.65
CA TRP A 761 -29.76 7.54 -51.61
C TRP A 761 -31.23 7.84 -51.34
N THR A 762 -31.68 7.73 -50.10
CA THR A 762 -33.08 7.99 -49.71
C THR A 762 -33.53 9.41 -50.02
N SER A 763 -32.62 10.39 -49.94
CA SER A 763 -32.92 11.78 -50.33
C SER A 763 -33.26 11.96 -51.83
N SER A 764 -32.83 11.03 -52.68
CA SER A 764 -32.96 11.11 -54.14
C SER A 764 -33.74 9.93 -54.73
N MET A 765 -34.56 9.25 -53.94
CA MET A 765 -35.30 8.07 -54.40
C MET A 765 -36.58 8.41 -55.18
N HIS A 766 -36.96 7.53 -56.12
CA HIS A 766 -38.10 7.74 -57.02
C HIS A 766 -39.06 6.55 -57.14
N SER A 767 -38.71 5.38 -56.60
CA SER A 767 -39.51 4.16 -56.78
C SER A 767 -39.77 3.41 -55.46
N TYR A 768 -40.85 2.64 -55.44
CA TYR A 768 -41.17 1.75 -54.31
C TYR A 768 -40.06 0.70 -54.07
N ALA A 769 -39.43 0.20 -55.13
CA ALA A 769 -38.32 -0.74 -55.02
C ALA A 769 -37.11 -0.12 -54.33
N GLU A 770 -36.74 1.11 -54.70
CA GLU A 770 -35.68 1.86 -54.01
C GLU A 770 -36.00 2.07 -52.53
N LEU A 771 -37.26 2.42 -52.21
CA LEU A 771 -37.70 2.60 -50.84
C LEU A 771 -37.52 1.33 -49.98
N ILE A 772 -37.82 0.15 -50.53
CA ILE A 772 -37.61 -1.13 -49.83
C ILE A 772 -36.12 -1.41 -49.65
N VAL A 773 -35.31 -1.18 -50.67
CA VAL A 773 -33.86 -1.46 -50.63
C VAL A 773 -33.16 -0.54 -49.63
N THR A 774 -33.43 0.77 -49.67
CA THR A 774 -32.84 1.73 -48.73
C THR A 774 -33.31 1.48 -47.30
N ALA A 775 -34.57 1.07 -47.10
CA ALA A 775 -35.09 0.65 -45.81
C ALA A 775 -34.31 -0.55 -45.23
N VAL A 776 -34.10 -1.62 -46.01
CA VAL A 776 -33.33 -2.79 -45.57
C VAL A 776 -31.88 -2.43 -45.23
N ILE A 777 -31.21 -1.65 -46.10
CA ILE A 777 -29.81 -1.24 -45.88
C ILE A 777 -29.68 -0.37 -44.61
N THR A 778 -30.58 0.59 -44.44
CA THR A 778 -30.60 1.46 -43.26
C THR A 778 -30.83 0.64 -41.99
N GLY A 779 -31.74 -0.34 -42.03
CA GLY A 779 -31.99 -1.24 -40.91
C GLY A 779 -30.77 -2.09 -40.55
N LEU A 780 -30.11 -2.71 -41.55
CA LEU A 780 -28.91 -3.52 -41.35
C LEU A 780 -27.77 -2.73 -40.71
N ALA A 781 -27.51 -1.52 -41.20
CA ALA A 781 -26.44 -0.67 -40.68
C ALA A 781 -26.78 -0.04 -39.33
N GLY A 782 -28.05 0.32 -39.11
CA GLY A 782 -28.55 0.91 -37.87
C GLY A 782 -28.47 -0.04 -36.68
N ALA A 783 -28.69 -1.34 -36.92
CA ALA A 783 -28.67 -2.39 -35.89
C ALA A 783 -27.37 -2.39 -35.07
N ILE A 784 -26.24 -2.06 -35.71
CA ILE A 784 -24.92 -2.06 -35.07
C ILE A 784 -24.89 -1.15 -33.83
N ASN A 785 -25.52 0.03 -33.90
CA ASN A 785 -25.54 0.99 -32.79
C ASN A 785 -26.32 0.46 -31.56
N GLU A 786 -27.21 -0.52 -31.74
CA GLU A 786 -27.99 -1.11 -30.66
C GLU A 786 -27.12 -1.95 -29.72
N THR A 787 -26.12 -2.64 -30.28
CA THR A 787 -25.25 -3.56 -29.54
C THR A 787 -23.85 -2.99 -29.29
N ALA A 788 -23.26 -2.32 -30.29
CA ALA A 788 -21.90 -1.79 -30.17
C ALA A 788 -21.76 -0.76 -29.04
N VAL A 789 -22.79 0.06 -28.80
CA VAL A 789 -22.76 1.07 -27.72
C VAL A 789 -22.83 0.42 -26.34
N GLN A 790 -23.58 -0.67 -26.20
CA GLN A 790 -23.63 -1.45 -24.96
C GLN A 790 -22.27 -2.09 -24.66
N MET A 791 -21.58 -2.59 -25.69
CA MET A 791 -20.19 -3.06 -25.57
C MET A 791 -19.26 -1.92 -25.12
N THR A 792 -19.39 -0.73 -25.73
CA THR A 792 -18.60 0.46 -25.34
C THR A 792 -18.86 0.90 -23.90
N ILE A 793 -20.12 0.83 -23.41
CA ILE A 793 -20.46 1.14 -22.01
C ILE A 793 -19.79 0.13 -21.07
N ALA A 794 -19.85 -1.17 -21.40
CA ALA A 794 -19.22 -2.23 -20.62
C ALA A 794 -17.69 -2.10 -20.57
N ASP A 795 -17.07 -1.63 -21.66
CA ASP A 795 -15.62 -1.40 -21.79
C ASP A 795 -15.14 -0.13 -21.04
N LEU A 796 -15.95 0.96 -21.00
CA LEU A 796 -15.52 2.27 -20.47
C LEU A 796 -15.99 2.60 -19.04
N PHE A 797 -17.10 2.02 -18.56
CA PHE A 797 -17.75 2.41 -17.30
C PHE A 797 -17.80 1.28 -16.27
N PHE A 798 -17.49 1.64 -15.02
CA PHE A 798 -17.61 0.75 -13.86
C PHE A 798 -19.07 0.49 -13.50
N VAL A 799 -19.32 -0.63 -12.81
CA VAL A 799 -20.66 -1.10 -12.42
C VAL A 799 -21.57 -0.01 -11.84
N HIS A 800 -21.05 0.81 -10.92
CA HIS A 800 -21.82 1.89 -10.26
C HIS A 800 -22.08 3.13 -11.14
N GLN A 801 -21.48 3.20 -12.33
CA GLN A 801 -21.66 4.27 -13.32
C GLN A 801 -22.42 3.79 -14.57
N ARG A 802 -22.64 2.48 -14.71
CA ARG A 802 -23.24 1.88 -15.91
C ARG A 802 -24.70 2.28 -16.08
N GLY A 803 -25.48 2.38 -15.01
CA GLY A 803 -26.88 2.84 -15.10
C GLY A 803 -26.97 4.27 -15.63
N SER A 804 -26.16 5.15 -15.08
CA SER A 804 -26.09 6.55 -15.50
C SER A 804 -25.58 6.72 -16.93
N ALA A 805 -24.59 5.93 -17.36
CA ALA A 805 -24.14 5.92 -18.75
C ALA A 805 -25.24 5.41 -19.68
N ASN A 806 -25.86 4.28 -19.35
CA ASN A 806 -26.95 3.73 -20.17
C ASN A 806 -28.15 4.68 -20.27
N GLY A 807 -28.47 5.41 -19.19
CA GLY A 807 -29.47 6.49 -19.21
C GLY A 807 -29.17 7.58 -20.24
N LEU A 808 -27.91 7.98 -20.38
CA LEU A 808 -27.51 8.94 -21.43
C LEU A 808 -27.67 8.34 -22.83
N TYR A 809 -27.36 7.05 -23.00
CA TYR A 809 -27.60 6.34 -24.25
C TYR A 809 -29.08 6.32 -24.62
N PHE A 810 -29.98 5.99 -23.69
CA PHE A 810 -31.42 6.00 -23.98
C PHE A 810 -31.97 7.40 -24.26
N ILE A 811 -31.44 8.44 -23.63
CA ILE A 811 -31.75 9.83 -24.02
C ILE A 811 -31.32 10.08 -25.48
N ALA A 812 -30.15 9.60 -25.89
CA ALA A 812 -29.65 9.76 -27.26
C ALA A 812 -30.49 8.98 -28.30
N VAL A 813 -30.83 7.72 -28.01
CA VAL A 813 -31.73 6.90 -28.85
C VAL A 813 -33.03 7.65 -29.09
N MET A 814 -33.62 8.19 -28.03
CA MET A 814 -34.95 8.79 -28.06
C MET A 814 -34.94 10.22 -28.57
N ALA A 815 -33.83 10.95 -28.43
CA ALA A 815 -33.62 12.18 -29.19
C ALA A 815 -33.64 11.89 -30.69
N GLY A 816 -33.00 10.81 -31.13
CA GLY A 816 -33.07 10.35 -32.52
C GLY A 816 -34.46 9.86 -32.93
N SER A 817 -35.22 9.21 -32.05
CA SER A 817 -36.55 8.66 -32.39
C SER A 817 -37.72 9.63 -32.25
N PHE A 818 -37.57 10.72 -31.50
CA PHE A 818 -38.66 11.67 -31.23
C PHE A 818 -38.30 13.13 -31.52
N LEU A 819 -37.16 13.62 -31.05
CA LEU A 819 -36.80 15.04 -31.18
C LEU A 819 -36.42 15.41 -32.62
N THR A 820 -35.66 14.55 -33.31
CA THR A 820 -35.26 14.83 -34.70
C THR A 820 -36.41 14.69 -35.70
N PRO A 821 -37.34 13.72 -35.61
CA PRO A 821 -38.57 13.73 -36.41
C PRO A 821 -39.43 14.99 -36.24
N LEU A 822 -39.46 15.59 -35.04
CA LEU A 822 -40.13 16.87 -34.81
C LEU A 822 -39.52 17.98 -35.66
N ALA A 823 -38.20 18.15 -35.60
CA ALA A 823 -37.49 19.14 -36.41
C ALA A 823 -37.64 18.87 -37.91
N ALA A 824 -37.64 17.59 -38.29
CA ALA A 824 -37.78 17.14 -39.66
C ALA A 824 -39.17 17.41 -40.25
N GLY A 825 -40.24 17.22 -39.47
CA GLY A 825 -41.61 17.56 -39.89
C GLY A 825 -41.76 19.05 -40.23
N VAL A 826 -41.19 19.92 -39.38
CA VAL A 826 -41.16 21.37 -39.63
C VAL A 826 -40.37 21.71 -40.90
N GLN A 827 -39.20 21.09 -41.08
CA GLN A 827 -38.40 21.29 -42.28
C GLN A 827 -39.14 20.82 -43.54
N ALA A 828 -39.83 19.68 -43.47
CA ALA A 828 -40.55 19.09 -44.59
C ALA A 828 -41.73 19.94 -45.08
N VAL A 829 -42.36 20.76 -44.22
CA VAL A 829 -43.37 21.74 -44.66
C VAL A 829 -42.73 22.84 -45.50
N SER A 830 -41.55 23.34 -45.10
CA SER A 830 -40.89 24.46 -45.76
C SER A 830 -40.08 24.10 -47.02
N GLN A 831 -39.45 22.92 -47.03
CA GLN A 831 -38.45 22.52 -48.03
C GLN A 831 -38.76 21.15 -48.66
N GLY A 832 -39.78 20.43 -48.19
CA GLY A 832 -40.10 19.06 -48.62
C GLY A 832 -39.29 18.00 -47.87
N TRP A 833 -39.83 16.78 -47.80
CA TRP A 833 -39.26 15.67 -47.02
C TRP A 833 -37.83 15.25 -47.43
N ARG A 834 -37.46 15.43 -48.72
CA ARG A 834 -36.11 15.10 -49.23
C ARG A 834 -35.01 15.92 -48.56
N TRP A 835 -35.27 17.19 -48.23
CA TRP A 835 -34.29 18.07 -47.56
C TRP A 835 -33.96 17.63 -46.14
N SER A 836 -34.89 16.96 -45.46
CA SER A 836 -34.62 16.36 -44.16
C SER A 836 -33.64 15.20 -44.25
N TYR A 837 -33.70 14.39 -45.33
CA TYR A 837 -32.69 13.38 -45.61
C TYR A 837 -31.35 14.00 -46.04
N TYR A 838 -31.32 15.13 -46.77
CA TYR A 838 -30.07 15.84 -47.05
C TYR A 838 -29.38 16.34 -45.76
N ALA A 839 -30.13 16.96 -44.85
CA ALA A 839 -29.60 17.43 -43.57
C ALA A 839 -29.03 16.27 -42.72
N LEU A 840 -29.77 15.15 -42.66
CA LEU A 840 -29.31 13.94 -41.98
C LEU A 840 -28.05 13.35 -42.61
N SER A 841 -27.97 13.34 -43.95
CA SER A 841 -26.83 12.81 -44.70
C SER A 841 -25.57 13.62 -44.42
N ILE A 842 -25.66 14.95 -44.40
CA ILE A 842 -24.54 15.84 -44.05
C ILE A 842 -24.06 15.57 -42.62
N ALA A 843 -24.98 15.46 -41.65
CA ALA A 843 -24.64 15.18 -40.26
C ALA A 843 -23.92 13.83 -40.09
N LEU A 844 -24.41 12.78 -40.75
CA LEU A 844 -23.78 11.45 -40.75
C LEU A 844 -22.39 11.48 -41.42
N THR A 845 -22.20 12.24 -42.50
CA THR A 845 -20.88 12.42 -43.13
C THR A 845 -19.89 13.14 -42.21
N ILE A 846 -20.32 14.18 -41.49
CA ILE A 846 -19.46 14.87 -40.52
C ILE A 846 -19.07 13.93 -39.37
N LEU A 847 -20.02 13.19 -38.81
CA LEU A 847 -19.75 12.20 -37.76
C LEU A 847 -18.79 11.11 -38.25
N PHE A 848 -18.95 10.63 -39.48
CA PHE A 848 -18.02 9.68 -40.08
C PHE A 848 -16.58 10.23 -40.10
N ILE A 849 -16.38 11.48 -40.54
CA ILE A 849 -15.06 12.13 -40.52
C ILE A 849 -14.52 12.24 -39.09
N MET A 850 -15.35 12.62 -38.11
CA MET A 850 -14.92 12.70 -36.70
C MET A 850 -14.50 11.34 -36.14
N PHE A 851 -15.20 10.26 -36.48
CA PHE A 851 -14.81 8.90 -36.06
C PHE A 851 -13.46 8.46 -36.64
N ILE A 852 -13.09 8.94 -37.84
CA ILE A 852 -11.77 8.64 -38.43
C ILE A 852 -10.66 9.23 -37.54
N PHE A 853 -10.81 10.47 -37.07
CA PHE A 853 -9.72 11.19 -36.41
C PHE A 853 -9.78 11.22 -34.87
N LEU A 854 -10.94 11.02 -34.25
CA LEU A 854 -11.13 11.28 -32.81
C LEU A 854 -11.61 10.07 -31.99
N TYR A 855 -12.22 9.06 -32.62
CA TYR A 855 -12.70 7.87 -31.90
C TYR A 855 -11.55 6.86 -31.74
N GLU A 856 -11.12 6.65 -30.50
CA GLU A 856 -10.10 5.68 -30.09
C GLU A 856 -10.71 4.27 -30.00
N GLU A 857 -9.91 3.24 -30.24
CA GLU A 857 -10.37 1.85 -30.07
C GLU A 857 -10.65 1.55 -28.59
N THR A 858 -11.87 1.10 -28.29
CA THR A 858 -12.32 0.82 -26.92
C THR A 858 -12.16 -0.65 -26.52
N LYS A 859 -11.96 -1.56 -27.49
CA LYS A 859 -11.71 -2.98 -27.21
C LYS A 859 -10.41 -3.13 -26.42
N TYR A 860 -10.56 -3.58 -25.18
CA TYR A 860 -9.45 -4.07 -24.40
C TYR A 860 -9.06 -5.47 -24.88
N VAL A 861 -7.80 -5.63 -25.32
CA VAL A 861 -7.19 -6.95 -25.51
C VAL A 861 -6.26 -7.12 -24.33
N PRO A 862 -6.51 -8.09 -23.43
CA PRO A 862 -5.57 -8.41 -22.37
C PRO A 862 -4.22 -8.74 -23.01
N ILE A 863 -3.17 -8.00 -22.66
CA ILE A 863 -1.79 -8.29 -23.09
C ILE A 863 -1.26 -9.50 -22.29
N THR A 864 -1.92 -9.81 -21.17
CA THR A 864 -1.66 -10.96 -20.31
C THR A 864 -2.64 -12.08 -20.62
N VAL A 865 -2.25 -12.99 -21.52
CA VAL A 865 -2.68 -14.39 -21.40
C VAL A 865 -1.78 -14.98 -20.33
N GLY A 866 -2.34 -15.35 -19.17
CA GLY A 866 -1.61 -16.19 -18.24
C GLY A 866 -1.26 -17.48 -18.97
N GLN A 867 0.01 -17.67 -19.32
CA GLN A 867 0.51 -19.00 -19.59
C GLN A 867 0.52 -19.70 -18.25
N SER A 868 -0.45 -20.58 -18.02
CA SER A 868 -0.21 -21.73 -17.15
C SER A 868 0.94 -22.49 -17.78
N GLN A 869 2.15 -22.36 -17.23
CA GLN A 869 3.16 -23.39 -17.46
C GLN A 869 2.57 -24.67 -16.88
N GLU A 870 2.11 -25.57 -17.76
CA GLU A 870 2.01 -26.98 -17.41
C GLU A 870 3.45 -27.40 -17.09
N ILE A 871 3.77 -27.48 -15.80
CA ILE A 871 4.90 -28.29 -15.37
C ILE A 871 4.44 -29.71 -15.68
N GLU A 872 5.04 -30.32 -16.71
CA GLU A 872 4.93 -31.75 -16.96
C GLU A 872 5.31 -32.49 -15.68
N THR A 873 4.29 -32.95 -14.95
CA THR A 873 4.45 -33.92 -13.88
C THR A 873 4.61 -35.28 -14.53
N GLU A 874 5.84 -35.77 -14.65
CA GLU A 874 6.12 -37.20 -14.73
C GLU A 874 6.52 -37.77 -13.37
N PRO A 875 6.19 -39.05 -13.12
CA PRO A 875 5.40 -39.41 -11.96
C PRO A 875 6.17 -40.32 -11.02
N THR A 876 6.01 -40.15 -9.71
CA THR A 876 6.29 -41.23 -8.76
C THR A 876 5.29 -41.23 -7.62
N ASP A 877 4.43 -42.24 -7.70
CA ASP A 877 3.87 -43.05 -6.62
C ASP A 877 4.27 -42.66 -5.19
N ILE A 878 3.26 -42.50 -4.32
CA ILE A 878 2.88 -43.56 -3.39
C ILE A 878 1.46 -43.33 -2.86
N ASP A 879 0.73 -44.42 -2.98
CA ASP A 879 -0.58 -44.78 -2.52
C ASP A 879 -0.81 -44.64 -1.00
N ASN A 880 -2.10 -44.57 -0.63
CA ASN A 880 -2.72 -44.67 0.70
C ASN A 880 -2.83 -43.41 1.57
N GLY A 881 -4.08 -42.94 1.74
CA GLY A 881 -4.39 -42.11 2.90
C GLY A 881 -5.75 -41.44 3.00
N LEU A 882 -6.85 -41.95 2.45
CA LEU A 882 -8.17 -41.35 2.70
C LEU A 882 -9.25 -42.36 3.08
N THR A 883 -9.30 -42.66 4.37
CA THR A 883 -10.55 -43.04 5.04
C THR A 883 -11.14 -41.81 5.73
N LYS A 884 -12.14 -41.21 5.06
CA LYS A 884 -13.28 -40.45 5.59
C LYS A 884 -13.11 -39.71 6.93
N ILE A 885 -13.10 -38.38 6.85
CA ILE A 885 -13.81 -37.55 7.83
C ILE A 885 -15.02 -36.94 7.12
N LYS A 886 -16.20 -37.35 7.58
CA LYS A 886 -17.50 -36.94 7.04
C LYS A 886 -17.74 -35.46 7.32
N SER A 887 -18.18 -34.80 6.27
CA SER A 887 -18.90 -33.54 6.24
C SER A 887 -20.14 -33.53 7.13
N THR A 888 -20.50 -32.34 7.60
CA THR A 888 -21.89 -31.88 7.50
C THR A 888 -21.91 -30.51 6.85
N GLU A 889 -22.26 -30.55 5.56
CA GLU A 889 -22.43 -29.44 4.65
C GLU A 889 -23.62 -28.53 5.03
N LYS A 890 -23.59 -27.26 4.58
CA LYS A 890 -24.32 -26.92 3.35
C LYS A 890 -23.87 -25.62 2.67
N ASN A 891 -23.45 -25.84 1.42
CA ASN A 891 -23.36 -24.96 0.27
C ASN A 891 -22.08 -24.14 0.11
N GLY A 892 -21.04 -24.86 -0.32
CA GLY A 892 -19.79 -24.31 -0.82
C GLY A 892 -19.87 -23.69 -2.21
N LEU A 893 -18.80 -22.95 -2.50
CA LEU A 893 -18.25 -22.68 -3.82
C LEU A 893 -16.73 -22.71 -3.62
N GLU A 894 -16.07 -23.75 -4.13
CA GLU A 894 -14.61 -23.77 -4.30
C GLU A 894 -14.22 -22.62 -5.23
N LEU A 895 -13.34 -21.74 -4.74
CA LEU A 895 -12.74 -20.67 -5.52
C LEU A 895 -11.37 -21.16 -5.98
N ASP A 896 -11.30 -21.49 -7.26
CA ASP A 896 -10.07 -21.81 -7.98
C ASP A 896 -9.32 -20.48 -8.20
N TYR A 897 -8.22 -20.25 -7.47
CA TYR A 897 -7.45 -19.01 -7.53
C TYR A 897 -6.34 -19.14 -8.57
N THR A 898 -6.51 -18.49 -9.72
CA THR A 898 -5.44 -18.33 -10.70
C THR A 898 -4.62 -17.08 -10.35
N GLN A 899 -3.36 -17.24 -9.94
CA GLN A 899 -2.43 -16.11 -9.74
C GLN A 899 -2.19 -15.36 -11.05
N SER A 900 -2.39 -14.04 -11.07
CA SER A 900 -2.07 -13.18 -12.20
C SER A 900 -0.96 -12.19 -11.84
N ASN A 901 0.22 -12.32 -12.46
CA ASN A 901 1.28 -11.31 -12.38
C ASN A 901 0.94 -10.10 -13.25
N VAL A 902 1.05 -8.88 -12.69
CA VAL A 902 0.82 -7.62 -13.40
C VAL A 902 2.17 -7.03 -13.81
N ASP A 903 2.47 -7.07 -15.09
CA ASP A 903 3.63 -6.41 -15.68
C ASP A 903 3.52 -4.88 -15.54
N ARG A 904 4.47 -4.26 -14.84
CA ARG A 904 4.53 -2.81 -14.59
C ARG A 904 5.19 -2.02 -15.71
N THR A 905 5.72 -2.69 -16.74
CA THR A 905 6.39 -2.04 -17.87
C THR A 905 5.43 -1.58 -18.97
N ILE A 906 4.11 -1.79 -18.80
CA ILE A 906 3.13 -1.46 -19.83
C ILE A 906 3.00 0.07 -19.99
N HIS A 907 3.67 0.57 -21.02
CA HIS A 907 3.59 1.97 -21.44
C HIS A 907 2.18 2.35 -21.95
N MET A 908 1.81 3.62 -21.78
CA MET A 908 0.55 4.13 -22.34
C MET A 908 0.62 4.15 -23.88
N ASN A 909 -0.33 3.48 -24.54
CA ASN A 909 -0.42 3.41 -26.00
C ASN A 909 -0.27 4.79 -26.67
N THR A 910 0.60 4.86 -27.68
CA THR A 910 0.79 6.04 -28.53
C THR A 910 -0.47 6.39 -29.32
N TYR A 911 -0.54 7.59 -29.90
CA TYR A 911 -1.72 8.00 -30.70
C TYR A 911 -2.03 7.01 -31.84
N ARG A 912 -1.01 6.48 -32.53
CA ARG A 912 -1.21 5.50 -33.62
C ARG A 912 -1.77 4.17 -33.11
N GLU A 913 -1.30 3.70 -31.96
CA GLU A 913 -1.79 2.46 -31.34
C GLU A 913 -3.22 2.61 -30.80
N ARG A 914 -3.56 3.79 -30.25
CA ARG A 914 -4.93 4.13 -29.81
C ARG A 914 -5.90 4.26 -30.98
N MET A 915 -5.43 4.75 -32.12
CA MET A 915 -6.21 4.94 -33.35
C MET A 915 -6.11 3.76 -34.32
N ARG A 916 -5.74 2.57 -33.84
CA ARG A 916 -5.71 1.35 -34.66
C ARG A 916 -7.08 1.08 -35.28
N LEU A 917 -7.10 0.71 -36.56
CA LEU A 917 -8.37 0.43 -37.27
C LEU A 917 -8.91 -0.95 -36.92
N VAL A 918 -8.03 -1.93 -36.75
CA VAL A 918 -8.37 -3.33 -36.51
C VAL A 918 -7.63 -3.82 -35.26
N THR A 919 -8.35 -4.56 -34.44
CA THR A 919 -7.87 -5.21 -33.22
C THR A 919 -8.26 -6.69 -33.26
N PRO A 920 -7.52 -7.51 -34.05
CA PRO A 920 -7.86 -8.90 -34.28
C PRO A 920 -7.69 -9.72 -33.00
N THR A 921 -8.57 -10.68 -32.78
CA THR A 921 -8.49 -11.66 -31.67
C THR A 921 -8.71 -13.08 -32.20
N SER A 922 -8.36 -14.06 -31.36
CA SER A 922 -8.27 -15.48 -31.72
C SER A 922 -9.61 -16.20 -31.85
N GLU A 923 -10.74 -15.57 -31.53
CA GLU A 923 -12.03 -16.26 -31.56
C GLU A 923 -12.44 -16.66 -33.00
N SER A 924 -12.98 -17.88 -33.11
CA SER A 924 -13.56 -18.38 -34.36
C SER A 924 -14.83 -17.60 -34.71
N LEU A 925 -14.87 -17.02 -35.91
CA LEU A 925 -16.04 -16.27 -36.39
C LEU A 925 -17.29 -17.14 -36.34
N LEU A 926 -17.22 -18.37 -36.86
CA LEU A 926 -18.35 -19.29 -36.93
C LEU A 926 -18.95 -19.56 -35.54
N ARG A 927 -18.12 -19.67 -34.50
CA ARG A 927 -18.58 -19.87 -33.12
C ARG A 927 -19.25 -18.61 -32.58
N VAL A 928 -18.66 -17.44 -32.81
CA VAL A 928 -19.24 -16.16 -32.40
C VAL A 928 -20.57 -15.89 -33.11
N PHE A 929 -20.76 -16.37 -34.34
CA PHE A 929 -22.04 -16.33 -35.05
C PHE A 929 -23.13 -17.20 -34.40
N ILE A 930 -22.77 -18.38 -33.87
CA ILE A 930 -23.73 -19.34 -33.30
C ILE A 930 -24.02 -19.07 -31.82
N LEU A 931 -23.07 -18.44 -31.10
CA LEU A 931 -23.15 -18.26 -29.66
C LEU A 931 -24.37 -17.44 -29.18
N PRO A 932 -24.81 -16.36 -29.86
CA PRO A 932 -26.03 -15.63 -29.51
C PRO A 932 -27.29 -16.53 -29.41
N LEU A 933 -27.41 -17.54 -30.28
CA LEU A 933 -28.54 -18.50 -30.25
C LEU A 933 -28.60 -19.32 -28.96
N HIS A 934 -27.45 -19.51 -28.31
CA HIS A 934 -27.37 -20.20 -27.03
C HIS A 934 -27.58 -19.24 -25.87
N VAL A 935 -26.99 -18.03 -25.96
CA VAL A 935 -27.06 -17.00 -24.92
C VAL A 935 -28.50 -16.50 -24.73
N ILE A 936 -29.29 -16.41 -25.80
CA ILE A 936 -30.69 -15.94 -25.74
C ILE A 936 -31.58 -16.79 -24.84
N THR A 937 -31.23 -18.06 -24.63
CA THR A 937 -31.99 -18.99 -23.77
C THR A 937 -31.74 -18.76 -22.28
N LEU A 938 -30.82 -17.86 -21.91
CA LEU A 938 -30.60 -17.46 -20.53
C LEU A 938 -31.78 -16.59 -20.06
N PRO A 939 -32.43 -16.90 -18.93
CA PRO A 939 -33.65 -16.22 -18.49
C PRO A 939 -33.52 -14.70 -18.36
N HIS A 940 -32.40 -14.15 -17.87
CA HIS A 940 -32.21 -12.70 -17.77
C HIS A 940 -32.05 -12.04 -19.15
N VAL A 941 -31.48 -12.74 -20.15
CA VAL A 941 -31.38 -12.27 -21.54
C VAL A 941 -32.78 -12.25 -22.16
N LEU A 942 -33.51 -13.36 -22.05
CA LEU A 942 -34.86 -13.48 -22.59
C LEU A 942 -35.83 -12.49 -21.93
N PHE A 943 -35.76 -12.32 -20.62
CA PHE A 943 -36.52 -11.32 -19.89
C PHE A 943 -36.26 -9.91 -20.43
N THR A 944 -34.99 -9.51 -20.55
CA THR A 944 -34.60 -8.20 -21.07
C THR A 944 -35.07 -8.02 -22.51
N ALA A 945 -34.92 -9.07 -23.33
CA ALA A 945 -35.37 -9.08 -24.71
C ALA A 945 -36.88 -8.91 -24.84
N LEU A 946 -37.68 -9.61 -24.04
CA LEU A 946 -39.15 -9.51 -24.06
C LEU A 946 -39.66 -8.16 -23.55
N GLN A 947 -39.07 -7.64 -22.47
CA GLN A 947 -39.41 -6.31 -21.94
C GLN A 947 -39.20 -5.24 -23.00
N PHE A 948 -38.04 -5.26 -23.64
CA PHE A 948 -37.68 -4.26 -24.62
C PHE A 948 -38.39 -4.47 -25.96
N ALA A 949 -38.63 -5.72 -26.38
CA ALA A 949 -39.44 -6.06 -27.55
C ALA A 949 -40.87 -5.53 -27.44
N SER A 950 -41.49 -5.69 -26.27
CA SER A 950 -42.80 -5.11 -25.97
C SER A 950 -42.75 -3.59 -26.17
N GLY A 951 -41.77 -2.92 -25.54
CA GLY A 951 -41.60 -1.47 -25.66
C GLY A 951 -41.44 -0.97 -27.10
N VAL A 952 -40.57 -1.60 -27.89
CA VAL A 952 -40.32 -1.22 -29.30
C VAL A 952 -41.53 -1.53 -30.18
N CYS A 953 -42.21 -2.66 -29.98
CA CYS A 953 -43.44 -3.02 -30.68
C CYS A 953 -44.49 -1.90 -30.53
N TRP A 954 -44.70 -1.42 -29.31
CA TRP A 954 -45.65 -0.34 -29.05
C TRP A 954 -45.18 1.03 -29.53
N LEU A 955 -43.87 1.27 -29.57
CA LEU A 955 -43.30 2.47 -30.18
C LEU A 955 -43.59 2.53 -31.68
N VAL A 956 -43.36 1.42 -32.39
CA VAL A 956 -43.67 1.30 -33.82
C VAL A 956 -45.16 1.53 -34.06
N LEU A 957 -46.01 0.86 -33.29
CA LEU A 957 -47.46 1.05 -33.37
C LEU A 957 -47.88 2.50 -33.13
N PHE A 958 -47.35 3.13 -32.09
CA PHE A 958 -47.59 4.54 -31.75
C PHE A 958 -47.21 5.46 -32.92
N MET A 959 -46.02 5.32 -33.49
CA MET A 959 -45.55 6.19 -34.57
C MET A 959 -46.38 6.06 -35.85
N SER A 960 -46.70 4.83 -36.24
CA SER A 960 -47.51 4.59 -37.43
C SER A 960 -48.96 5.11 -37.24
N VAL A 961 -49.54 4.97 -36.05
CA VAL A 961 -50.88 5.49 -35.73
C VAL A 961 -50.90 7.01 -35.67
N VAL A 962 -49.87 7.67 -35.12
CA VAL A 962 -49.78 9.14 -35.14
C VAL A 962 -49.85 9.66 -36.57
N SER A 963 -49.09 9.05 -37.49
CA SER A 963 -49.09 9.43 -38.91
C SER A 963 -50.44 9.21 -39.60
N VAL A 964 -51.12 8.10 -39.33
CA VAL A 964 -52.39 7.75 -40.01
C VAL A 964 -53.61 8.48 -39.40
N VAL A 965 -53.75 8.48 -38.08
CA VAL A 965 -54.96 8.96 -37.39
C VAL A 965 -55.00 10.48 -37.29
N PHE A 966 -53.87 11.12 -37.01
CA PHE A 966 -53.85 12.59 -36.84
C PHE A 966 -53.86 13.34 -38.17
N SER A 967 -53.42 12.71 -39.26
CA SER A 967 -53.57 13.26 -40.61
C SER A 967 -55.02 13.16 -41.13
N ALA A 968 -55.86 12.33 -40.51
CA ALA A 968 -57.27 12.15 -40.87
C ALA A 968 -58.20 13.05 -40.02
N PRO A 969 -59.47 13.26 -40.45
CA PRO A 969 -60.48 13.90 -39.61
C PRO A 969 -60.70 13.14 -38.29
N PRO A 970 -60.89 13.82 -37.14
CA PRO A 970 -61.12 15.26 -36.97
C PRO A 970 -59.87 16.15 -36.85
N TYR A 971 -58.66 15.58 -36.79
CA TYR A 971 -57.44 16.33 -36.47
C TYR A 971 -56.83 17.06 -37.67
N ASN A 972 -56.77 16.43 -38.84
CA ASN A 972 -56.25 17.02 -40.09
C ASN A 972 -54.88 17.70 -39.94
N PHE A 973 -53.97 17.09 -39.17
CA PHE A 973 -52.62 17.61 -38.97
C PHE A 973 -51.80 17.55 -40.26
N ASP A 974 -51.03 18.61 -40.51
CA ASP A 974 -49.99 18.61 -41.53
C ASP A 974 -48.72 17.90 -41.02
N THR A 975 -47.70 17.77 -41.87
CA THR A 975 -46.46 17.07 -41.49
C THR A 975 -45.72 17.71 -40.32
N ALA A 976 -45.84 19.02 -40.10
CA ALA A 976 -45.28 19.69 -38.93
C ALA A 976 -46.05 19.33 -37.65
N ALA A 977 -47.38 19.37 -37.69
CA ALA A 977 -48.22 19.01 -36.54
C ALA A 977 -48.12 17.52 -36.18
N VAL A 978 -47.99 16.63 -37.17
CA VAL A 978 -47.64 15.20 -36.96
C VAL A 978 -46.28 15.08 -36.28
N GLY A 979 -45.29 15.87 -36.71
CA GLY A 979 -43.97 15.95 -36.06
C GLY A 979 -44.04 16.44 -34.60
N TYR A 980 -44.87 17.44 -34.27
CA TYR A 980 -45.00 17.93 -32.89
C TYR A 980 -45.56 16.91 -31.91
N MET A 981 -46.32 15.92 -32.38
CA MET A 981 -46.86 14.86 -31.53
C MET A 981 -45.79 13.95 -30.91
N THR A 982 -44.55 13.99 -31.40
CA THR A 982 -43.42 13.26 -30.80
C THR A 982 -42.80 13.96 -29.59
N LEU A 983 -43.12 15.24 -29.33
CA LEU A 983 -42.57 16.00 -28.21
C LEU A 983 -42.94 15.42 -26.85
N GLY A 984 -44.20 15.02 -26.67
CA GLY A 984 -44.68 14.38 -25.44
C GLY A 984 -43.85 13.15 -25.08
N PRO A 985 -43.76 12.14 -25.97
CA PRO A 985 -42.86 11.01 -25.82
C PRO A 985 -41.40 11.39 -25.51
N PHE A 986 -40.83 12.39 -26.18
CA PHE A 986 -39.47 12.83 -25.89
C PHE A 986 -39.28 13.32 -24.44
N VAL A 987 -40.17 14.19 -23.97
CA VAL A 987 -40.15 14.70 -22.59
C VAL A 987 -40.33 13.57 -21.58
N GLY A 988 -41.30 12.68 -21.83
CA GLY A 988 -41.53 11.50 -21.01
C GLY A 988 -40.29 10.64 -20.88
N ASN A 989 -39.60 10.39 -21.99
CA ASN A 989 -38.39 9.60 -22.00
C ASN A 989 -37.23 10.23 -21.21
N ILE A 990 -37.03 11.56 -21.26
CA ILE A 990 -35.99 12.23 -20.45
C ILE A 990 -36.18 11.89 -18.96
N PHE A 991 -37.41 12.03 -18.46
CA PHE A 991 -37.71 11.67 -17.08
C PHE A 991 -37.58 10.17 -16.83
N GLY A 992 -37.96 9.35 -17.81
CA GLY A 992 -37.77 7.89 -17.78
C GLY A 992 -36.32 7.51 -17.60
N SER A 993 -35.41 8.12 -18.35
CA SER A 993 -33.98 7.82 -18.26
C SER A 993 -33.29 8.42 -17.05
N LEU A 994 -33.76 9.56 -16.53
CA LEU A 994 -33.32 10.05 -15.22
C LEU A 994 -33.76 9.12 -14.08
N TYR A 995 -34.92 8.49 -14.21
CA TYR A 995 -35.42 7.50 -13.27
C TYR A 995 -34.68 6.15 -13.39
N GLY A 996 -34.53 5.63 -14.61
CA GLY A 996 -33.91 4.34 -14.90
C GLY A 996 -32.37 4.35 -14.81
N GLY A 997 -31.73 5.52 -14.90
CA GLY A 997 -30.29 5.70 -14.75
C GLY A 997 -29.89 6.18 -13.34
N PRO A 998 -29.71 7.49 -13.10
CA PRO A 998 -29.23 8.03 -11.83
C PRO A 998 -30.03 7.59 -10.59
N PHE A 999 -31.37 7.60 -10.65
CA PHE A 999 -32.19 7.18 -9.52
C PHE A 999 -32.08 5.67 -9.25
N ALA A 1000 -32.09 4.84 -10.30
CA ALA A 1000 -31.88 3.41 -10.17
C ALA A 1000 -30.50 3.06 -9.59
N ASP A 1001 -29.43 3.71 -10.05
CA ASP A 1001 -28.07 3.53 -9.50
C ASP A 1001 -28.03 3.94 -8.00
N TRP A 1002 -28.66 5.05 -7.64
CA TRP A 1002 -28.78 5.46 -6.24
C TRP A 1002 -29.56 4.43 -5.39
N ALA A 1003 -30.65 3.89 -5.93
CA ALA A 1003 -31.48 2.89 -5.25
C ALA A 1003 -30.69 1.59 -5.02
N VAL A 1004 -29.95 1.13 -6.03
CA VAL A 1004 -29.03 -0.02 -5.94
C VAL A 1004 -27.96 0.20 -4.89
N LEU A 1005 -27.31 1.37 -4.86
CA LEU A 1005 -26.28 1.68 -3.87
C LEU A 1005 -26.84 1.65 -2.44
N ARG A 1006 -28.08 2.11 -2.24
CA ARG A 1006 -28.76 1.98 -0.95
C ARG A 1006 -29.10 0.54 -0.59
N LEU A 1007 -29.57 -0.26 -1.55
CA LEU A 1007 -29.90 -1.68 -1.33
C LEU A 1007 -28.63 -2.50 -1.02
N ALA A 1008 -27.53 -2.27 -1.74
CA ALA A 1008 -26.25 -2.92 -1.50
C ALA A 1008 -25.66 -2.55 -0.12
N LYS A 1009 -25.75 -1.27 0.29
CA LYS A 1009 -25.37 -0.85 1.65
C LYS A 1009 -26.19 -1.55 2.74
N ARG A 1010 -27.48 -1.79 2.50
CA ARG A 1010 -28.34 -2.55 3.41
C ARG A 1010 -28.04 -4.05 3.39
N ASN A 1011 -27.38 -4.55 2.34
CA ASN A 1011 -26.98 -5.95 2.16
C ASN A 1011 -25.51 -6.21 2.53
N GLY A 1012 -24.98 -5.52 3.55
CA GLY A 1012 -23.59 -5.70 4.01
C GLY A 1012 -22.53 -5.30 2.99
N GLY A 1013 -22.88 -4.49 1.99
CA GLY A 1013 -21.99 -4.08 0.89
C GLY A 1013 -22.00 -5.04 -0.31
N LEU A 1014 -22.75 -6.15 -0.25
CA LEU A 1014 -22.85 -7.11 -1.35
C LEU A 1014 -23.87 -6.64 -2.40
N PHE A 1015 -23.39 -6.31 -3.59
CA PHE A 1015 -24.22 -5.96 -4.73
C PHE A 1015 -24.75 -7.22 -5.44
N GLU A 1016 -26.06 -7.26 -5.70
CA GLU A 1016 -26.72 -8.29 -6.50
C GLU A 1016 -27.38 -7.62 -7.72
N PRO A 1017 -27.14 -8.09 -8.96
CA PRO A 1017 -27.73 -7.48 -10.16
C PRO A 1017 -29.25 -7.33 -10.10
N GLU A 1018 -29.95 -8.30 -9.48
CA GLU A 1018 -31.40 -8.30 -9.31
C GLU A 1018 -31.93 -7.12 -8.48
N MET A 1019 -31.07 -6.42 -7.70
CA MET A 1019 -31.43 -5.17 -7.01
C MET A 1019 -31.86 -4.06 -7.98
N ARG A 1020 -31.47 -4.14 -9.26
CA ARG A 1020 -31.91 -3.20 -10.30
C ARG A 1020 -33.39 -3.32 -10.64
N LEU A 1021 -34.04 -4.45 -10.34
CA LEU A 1021 -35.44 -4.68 -10.74
C LEU A 1021 -36.45 -3.95 -9.84
N TYR A 1022 -36.08 -3.57 -8.61
CA TYR A 1022 -37.02 -2.97 -7.65
C TYR A 1022 -37.65 -1.64 -8.14
N PRO A 1023 -36.93 -0.74 -8.81
CA PRO A 1023 -37.51 0.48 -9.36
C PRO A 1023 -38.50 0.27 -10.53
N LEU A 1024 -38.63 -0.92 -11.13
CA LEU A 1024 -39.45 -1.15 -12.34
C LEU A 1024 -40.97 -1.01 -12.14
N PHE A 1025 -41.45 -1.01 -10.90
CA PHE A 1025 -42.88 -0.90 -10.60
C PHE A 1025 -43.56 0.30 -11.29
N LEU A 1026 -42.97 1.49 -11.13
CA LEU A 1026 -43.54 2.72 -11.68
C LEU A 1026 -43.52 2.73 -13.22
N PRO A 1027 -42.38 2.47 -13.89
CA PRO A 1027 -42.30 2.36 -15.35
C PRO A 1027 -43.31 1.41 -15.99
N VAL A 1028 -43.53 0.24 -15.39
CA VAL A 1028 -44.45 -0.78 -15.93
C VAL A 1028 -45.89 -0.28 -15.96
N ILE A 1029 -46.35 0.36 -14.89
CA ILE A 1029 -47.72 0.89 -14.79
C ILE A 1029 -47.91 2.08 -15.72
N THR A 1030 -46.95 3.00 -15.74
CA THR A 1030 -47.02 4.19 -16.61
C THR A 1030 -46.96 3.84 -18.09
N MET A 1031 -46.19 2.80 -18.46
CA MET A 1031 -46.10 2.35 -19.85
C MET A 1031 -47.46 1.82 -20.34
N ALA A 1032 -48.06 0.89 -19.60
CA ALA A 1032 -49.35 0.31 -19.95
C ALA A 1032 -50.47 1.36 -19.94
N GLY A 1033 -50.52 2.20 -18.90
CA GLY A 1033 -51.49 3.28 -18.78
C GLY A 1033 -51.37 4.32 -19.89
N GLY A 1034 -50.15 4.69 -20.28
CA GLY A 1034 -49.88 5.64 -21.36
C GLY A 1034 -50.35 5.15 -22.73
N ILE A 1035 -50.14 3.86 -23.03
CA ILE A 1035 -50.61 3.20 -24.25
C ILE A 1035 -52.15 3.27 -24.33
N VAL A 1036 -52.85 2.89 -23.27
CA VAL A 1036 -54.32 2.95 -23.23
C VAL A 1036 -54.82 4.38 -23.36
N MET A 1037 -54.20 5.32 -22.64
CA MET A 1037 -54.57 6.73 -22.67
C MET A 1037 -54.45 7.30 -24.08
N PHE A 1038 -53.37 6.99 -24.80
CA PHE A 1038 -53.18 7.45 -26.17
C PHE A 1038 -54.31 6.97 -27.10
N GLY A 1039 -54.57 5.67 -27.16
CA GLY A 1039 -55.53 5.13 -28.11
C GLY A 1039 -56.98 5.54 -27.83
N VAL A 1040 -57.43 5.48 -26.57
CA VAL A 1040 -58.81 5.82 -26.20
C VAL A 1040 -59.12 7.30 -26.41
N THR A 1041 -58.15 8.18 -26.13
CA THR A 1041 -58.35 9.63 -26.29
C THR A 1041 -58.28 10.06 -27.76
N ALA A 1042 -57.43 9.43 -28.57
CA ALA A 1042 -57.37 9.65 -30.02
C ALA A 1042 -58.64 9.15 -30.73
N ASP A 1043 -59.15 7.96 -30.37
CA ASP A 1043 -60.37 7.36 -30.97
C ASP A 1043 -61.63 8.20 -30.71
N ARG A 1044 -61.70 8.82 -29.53
CA ARG A 1044 -62.80 9.72 -29.15
C ARG A 1044 -62.69 11.13 -29.76
N GLY A 1045 -61.66 11.41 -30.55
CA GLY A 1045 -61.42 12.74 -31.13
C GLY A 1045 -61.17 13.82 -30.08
N MET A 1046 -60.64 13.47 -28.90
CA MET A 1046 -60.36 14.44 -27.82
C MET A 1046 -59.23 15.39 -28.22
N HIS A 1047 -59.10 16.53 -27.55
CA HIS A 1047 -58.01 17.49 -27.82
C HIS A 1047 -56.63 16.80 -27.82
N TRP A 1048 -55.79 17.09 -28.81
CA TRP A 1048 -54.51 16.41 -29.10
C TRP A 1048 -53.54 16.31 -27.91
N ILE A 1049 -53.68 17.20 -26.92
CA ILE A 1049 -52.87 17.18 -25.69
C ILE A 1049 -53.04 15.89 -24.88
N TYR A 1050 -54.24 15.30 -24.84
CA TYR A 1050 -54.50 14.07 -24.09
C TYR A 1050 -53.74 12.86 -24.66
N PRO A 1051 -53.82 12.56 -25.97
CA PRO A 1051 -52.98 11.51 -26.54
C PRO A 1051 -51.49 11.85 -26.45
N SER A 1052 -51.09 13.12 -26.54
CA SER A 1052 -49.69 13.52 -26.33
C SER A 1052 -49.16 13.21 -24.92
N ILE A 1053 -49.97 13.45 -23.88
CA ILE A 1053 -49.65 13.07 -22.48
C ILE A 1053 -49.59 11.54 -22.34
N GLY A 1054 -50.51 10.81 -22.98
CA GLY A 1054 -50.45 9.35 -23.05
C GLY A 1054 -49.13 8.85 -23.65
N GLY A 1055 -48.69 9.47 -24.73
CA GLY A 1055 -47.38 9.26 -25.34
C GLY A 1055 -46.20 9.55 -24.41
N ALA A 1056 -46.29 10.59 -23.59
CA ALA A 1056 -45.27 10.91 -22.58
C ALA A 1056 -45.16 9.83 -21.49
N PHE A 1057 -46.28 9.34 -20.95
CA PHE A 1057 -46.25 8.26 -19.95
C PHE A 1057 -45.77 6.93 -20.53
N PHE A 1058 -46.16 6.63 -21.78
CA PHE A 1058 -45.63 5.49 -22.52
C PHE A 1058 -44.09 5.58 -22.61
N ALA A 1059 -43.57 6.70 -23.08
CA ALA A 1059 -42.15 6.88 -23.30
C ALA A 1059 -41.33 6.96 -22.01
N PHE A 1060 -41.88 7.50 -20.92
CA PHE A 1060 -41.28 7.40 -19.59
C PHE A 1060 -41.06 5.93 -19.20
N GLY A 1061 -42.10 5.11 -19.37
CA GLY A 1061 -42.05 3.69 -19.09
C GLY A 1061 -41.04 2.95 -19.97
N LEU A 1062 -41.02 3.25 -21.28
CA LEU A 1062 -40.08 2.67 -22.24
C LEU A 1062 -38.62 2.97 -21.87
N GLY A 1063 -38.28 4.24 -21.66
CA GLY A 1063 -36.92 4.68 -21.33
C GLY A 1063 -36.42 4.06 -20.02
N ALA A 1064 -37.21 4.19 -18.95
CA ALA A 1064 -36.84 3.65 -17.65
C ALA A 1064 -36.71 2.11 -17.66
N ASN A 1065 -37.62 1.40 -18.34
CA ASN A 1065 -37.57 -0.06 -18.45
C ASN A 1065 -36.34 -0.51 -19.25
N GLY A 1066 -36.06 0.14 -20.39
CA GLY A 1066 -34.86 -0.12 -21.19
C GLY A 1066 -33.58 0.08 -20.38
N ASP A 1067 -33.48 1.19 -19.65
CA ASP A 1067 -32.32 1.51 -18.84
C ASP A 1067 -32.02 0.47 -17.77
N ILE A 1068 -33.05 0.09 -17.00
CA ILE A 1068 -32.93 -0.83 -15.88
C ILE A 1068 -32.63 -2.26 -16.35
N THR A 1069 -33.33 -2.73 -17.39
CA THR A 1069 -33.18 -4.12 -17.87
C THR A 1069 -31.87 -4.34 -18.61
N PHE A 1070 -31.39 -3.34 -19.36
CA PHE A 1070 -30.10 -3.45 -20.05
C PHE A 1070 -28.94 -3.43 -19.06
N THR A 1071 -29.01 -2.59 -18.03
CA THR A 1071 -27.96 -2.53 -17.00
C THR A 1071 -27.93 -3.77 -16.12
N LEU A 1072 -29.09 -4.37 -15.82
CA LEU A 1072 -29.18 -5.71 -15.24
C LEU A 1072 -28.42 -6.74 -16.10
N LEU A 1073 -28.61 -6.70 -17.41
CA LEU A 1073 -28.00 -7.68 -18.32
C LEU A 1073 -26.47 -7.54 -18.38
N ILE A 1074 -25.96 -6.30 -18.48
CA ILE A 1074 -24.50 -6.01 -18.47
C ILE A 1074 -23.86 -6.47 -17.16
N ASP A 1075 -24.52 -6.22 -16.03
CA ASP A 1075 -24.01 -6.59 -14.71
C ASP A 1075 -24.13 -8.10 -14.44
N THR A 1076 -25.02 -8.79 -15.16
CA THR A 1076 -25.24 -10.24 -15.01
C THR A 1076 -24.32 -11.09 -15.90
N TYR A 1077 -24.09 -10.71 -17.16
CA TYR A 1077 -23.37 -11.53 -18.16
C TYR A 1077 -22.25 -10.76 -18.88
N ARG A 1078 -21.33 -10.16 -18.10
CA ARG A 1078 -20.26 -9.28 -18.61
C ARG A 1078 -19.47 -9.89 -19.77
N GLU A 1079 -19.02 -11.14 -19.65
CA GLU A 1079 -18.14 -11.78 -20.66
C GLU A 1079 -18.85 -12.14 -21.96
N LEU A 1080 -20.19 -12.13 -21.96
CA LEU A 1080 -21.06 -12.43 -23.10
C LEU A 1080 -21.99 -11.25 -23.44
N THR A 1081 -21.60 -10.02 -23.05
CA THR A 1081 -22.43 -8.82 -23.23
C THR A 1081 -22.81 -8.63 -24.71
N ALA A 1082 -21.86 -8.82 -25.62
CA ALA A 1082 -22.10 -8.64 -27.05
C ALA A 1082 -23.14 -9.64 -27.58
N GLU A 1083 -22.97 -10.93 -27.27
CA GLU A 1083 -23.85 -12.00 -27.71
C GLU A 1083 -25.25 -11.90 -27.09
N ALA A 1084 -25.34 -11.45 -25.84
CA ALA A 1084 -26.60 -11.19 -25.16
C ALA A 1084 -27.39 -10.06 -25.86
N PHE A 1085 -26.73 -8.95 -26.18
CA PHE A 1085 -27.37 -7.83 -26.86
C PHE A 1085 -27.69 -8.11 -28.34
N VAL A 1086 -26.93 -8.99 -29.03
CA VAL A 1086 -27.35 -9.52 -30.34
C VAL A 1086 -28.70 -10.24 -30.22
N GLY A 1087 -28.87 -11.10 -29.21
CA GLY A 1087 -30.14 -11.79 -28.96
C GLY A 1087 -31.29 -10.83 -28.64
N VAL A 1088 -31.03 -9.82 -27.80
CA VAL A 1088 -32.00 -8.76 -27.45
C VAL A 1088 -32.40 -7.95 -28.68
N ALA A 1089 -31.43 -7.52 -29.51
CA ALA A 1089 -31.65 -6.78 -30.75
C ALA A 1089 -32.42 -7.61 -31.78
N PHE A 1090 -32.14 -8.91 -31.89
CA PHE A 1090 -32.91 -9.79 -32.77
C PHE A 1090 -34.37 -9.89 -32.34
N ILE A 1091 -34.65 -10.29 -31.08
CA ILE A 1091 -36.03 -10.48 -30.61
C ILE A 1091 -36.84 -9.19 -30.68
N ARG A 1092 -36.27 -8.06 -30.24
CA ARG A 1092 -37.02 -6.79 -30.19
C ARG A 1092 -37.50 -6.34 -31.57
N ASN A 1093 -36.67 -6.55 -32.58
CA ASN A 1093 -36.97 -6.12 -33.93
C ASN A 1093 -37.81 -7.18 -34.65
N ALA A 1094 -37.53 -8.48 -34.48
CA ALA A 1094 -38.28 -9.58 -35.08
C ALA A 1094 -39.77 -9.58 -34.68
N VAL A 1095 -40.07 -9.36 -33.39
CA VAL A 1095 -41.46 -9.23 -32.90
C VAL A 1095 -42.16 -8.03 -33.54
N SER A 1096 -41.42 -6.96 -33.83
CA SER A 1096 -41.96 -5.72 -34.38
C SER A 1096 -42.19 -5.76 -35.90
N VAL A 1097 -41.60 -6.70 -36.64
CA VAL A 1097 -41.73 -6.80 -38.12
C VAL A 1097 -43.19 -6.94 -38.57
N GLY A 1098 -44.00 -7.71 -37.84
CA GLY A 1098 -45.39 -7.96 -38.22
C GLY A 1098 -46.35 -6.80 -37.92
N VAL A 1099 -45.94 -5.86 -37.06
CA VAL A 1099 -46.84 -4.84 -36.50
C VAL A 1099 -47.25 -3.79 -37.54
N PRO A 1100 -46.34 -3.17 -38.31
CA PRO A 1100 -46.73 -2.21 -39.34
C PRO A 1100 -47.67 -2.84 -40.39
N SER A 1101 -47.34 -4.04 -40.89
CA SER A 1101 -48.15 -4.72 -41.90
C SER A 1101 -49.54 -5.12 -41.39
N ALA A 1102 -49.68 -5.39 -40.08
CA ALA A 1102 -50.96 -5.71 -39.44
C ALA A 1102 -51.78 -4.48 -39.00
N LEU A 1103 -51.20 -3.27 -39.03
CA LEU A 1103 -51.82 -2.05 -38.50
C LEU A 1103 -53.21 -1.76 -39.10
N VAL A 1104 -53.30 -1.68 -40.43
CA VAL A 1104 -54.54 -1.30 -41.12
C VAL A 1104 -55.64 -2.37 -40.96
N PRO A 1105 -55.35 -3.69 -41.12
CA PRO A 1105 -56.32 -4.75 -40.81
C PRO A 1105 -56.77 -4.79 -39.33
N TRP A 1106 -55.87 -4.50 -38.39
CA TRP A 1106 -56.19 -4.56 -36.97
C TRP A 1106 -57.07 -3.38 -36.54
N MET A 1107 -56.74 -2.17 -36.98
CA MET A 1107 -57.51 -0.97 -36.68
C MET A 1107 -58.93 -1.04 -37.29
N SER A 1108 -59.06 -1.56 -38.51
CA SER A 1108 -60.36 -1.71 -39.19
C SER A 1108 -61.28 -2.76 -38.58
N SER A 1109 -60.72 -3.79 -37.91
CA SER A 1109 -61.51 -4.87 -37.31
C SER A 1109 -61.93 -4.61 -35.86
N MET A 1110 -61.05 -4.03 -35.04
CA MET A 1110 -61.29 -3.84 -33.59
C MET A 1110 -61.59 -2.40 -33.19
N GLY A 1111 -61.27 -1.41 -34.04
CA GLY A 1111 -61.28 0.00 -33.68
C GLY A 1111 -60.07 0.40 -32.81
N LEU A 1112 -59.77 1.70 -32.78
CA LEU A 1112 -58.54 2.21 -32.17
C LEU A 1112 -58.53 2.05 -30.64
N SER A 1113 -59.66 2.30 -29.96
CA SER A 1113 -59.76 2.10 -28.50
C SER A 1113 -59.47 0.67 -28.07
N ASN A 1114 -60.14 -0.32 -28.67
CA ASN A 1114 -59.98 -1.72 -28.25
C ASN A 1114 -58.59 -2.27 -28.60
N MET A 1115 -58.02 -1.81 -29.73
CA MET A 1115 -56.65 -2.15 -30.11
C MET A 1115 -55.65 -1.72 -29.02
N TYR A 1116 -55.71 -0.45 -28.58
CA TYR A 1116 -54.79 0.06 -27.57
C TYR A 1116 -55.08 -0.40 -26.13
N ILE A 1117 -56.33 -0.72 -25.79
CA ILE A 1117 -56.67 -1.39 -24.52
C ILE A 1117 -56.00 -2.77 -24.48
N LEU A 1118 -56.11 -3.53 -25.56
CA LEU A 1118 -55.46 -4.84 -25.69
C LEU A 1118 -53.93 -4.71 -25.64
N SER A 1119 -53.36 -3.76 -26.39
CA SER A 1119 -51.92 -3.47 -26.34
C SER A 1119 -51.45 -3.12 -24.92
N GLY A 1120 -52.19 -2.27 -24.20
CA GLY A 1120 -51.87 -1.89 -22.82
C GLY A 1120 -51.95 -3.08 -21.85
N ALA A 1121 -52.94 -3.95 -22.00
CA ALA A 1121 -53.05 -5.18 -21.21
C ALA A 1121 -51.87 -6.13 -21.47
N ILE A 1122 -51.48 -6.33 -22.72
CA ILE A 1122 -50.31 -7.15 -23.10
C ILE A 1122 -49.03 -6.51 -22.54
N ALA A 1123 -48.87 -5.19 -22.67
CA ALA A 1123 -47.73 -4.46 -22.12
C ALA A 1123 -47.61 -4.63 -20.60
N LEU A 1124 -48.73 -4.61 -19.87
CA LEU A 1124 -48.76 -4.83 -18.42
C LEU A 1124 -48.38 -6.27 -18.06
N VAL A 1125 -48.92 -7.28 -18.75
CA VAL A 1125 -48.62 -8.69 -18.50
C VAL A 1125 -47.13 -8.98 -18.72
N ILE A 1126 -46.57 -8.50 -19.84
CA ILE A 1126 -45.13 -8.64 -20.10
C ILE A 1126 -44.32 -7.84 -19.08
N GLY A 1127 -44.75 -6.62 -18.76
CA GLY A 1127 -44.12 -5.76 -17.76
C GLY A 1127 -43.97 -6.47 -16.41
N LEU A 1128 -45.03 -7.12 -15.91
CA LEU A 1128 -45.06 -7.82 -14.63
C LEU A 1128 -44.09 -9.02 -14.52
N LEU A 1129 -43.45 -9.46 -15.61
CA LEU A 1129 -42.39 -10.47 -15.56
C LEU A 1129 -41.19 -10.05 -14.71
N TYR A 1130 -41.05 -8.78 -14.31
CA TYR A 1130 -39.98 -8.39 -13.37
C TYR A 1130 -40.20 -8.98 -11.96
N VAL A 1131 -41.45 -9.23 -11.55
CA VAL A 1131 -41.80 -9.79 -10.25
C VAL A 1131 -41.21 -11.19 -10.05
N PRO A 1132 -41.44 -12.18 -10.95
CA PRO A 1132 -40.78 -13.48 -10.84
C PRO A 1132 -39.25 -13.37 -10.90
N MET A 1133 -38.70 -12.41 -11.65
CA MET A 1133 -37.25 -12.17 -11.70
C MET A 1133 -36.68 -11.62 -10.39
N ILE A 1134 -37.42 -10.81 -9.62
CA ILE A 1134 -37.01 -10.40 -8.27
C ILE A 1134 -36.98 -11.60 -7.32
N ILE A 1135 -38.00 -12.46 -7.38
CA ILE A 1135 -38.16 -13.57 -6.43
C ILE A 1135 -37.17 -14.70 -6.73
N TRP A 1136 -37.02 -15.08 -8.00
CA TRP A 1136 -36.26 -16.27 -8.41
C TRP A 1136 -35.00 -15.97 -9.22
N GLY A 1137 -34.80 -14.74 -9.71
CA GLY A 1137 -33.70 -14.40 -10.62
C GLY A 1137 -32.32 -14.77 -10.07
N LYS A 1138 -32.05 -14.47 -8.80
CA LYS A 1138 -30.80 -14.85 -8.14
C LYS A 1138 -30.60 -16.37 -8.14
N ARG A 1139 -31.62 -17.14 -7.75
CA ARG A 1139 -31.57 -18.61 -7.69
C ARG A 1139 -31.34 -19.21 -9.08
N ILE A 1140 -32.02 -18.69 -10.09
CA ILE A 1140 -31.87 -19.10 -11.48
C ILE A 1140 -30.45 -18.82 -11.98
N ARG A 1141 -29.90 -17.64 -11.67
CA ARG A 1141 -28.53 -17.26 -12.04
C ARG A 1141 -27.50 -18.17 -11.39
N THR A 1142 -27.65 -18.46 -10.10
CA THR A 1142 -26.78 -19.41 -9.39
C THR A 1142 -26.85 -20.81 -10.01
N ALA A 1143 -28.05 -21.31 -10.34
CA ALA A 1143 -28.23 -22.61 -10.97
C ALA A 1143 -27.64 -22.69 -12.40
N LEU A 1144 -27.66 -21.58 -13.13
CA LEU A 1144 -27.17 -21.51 -14.52
C LEU A 1144 -25.69 -21.10 -14.63
N ALA A 1145 -25.00 -20.79 -13.53
CA ALA A 1145 -23.59 -20.39 -13.56
C ALA A 1145 -22.67 -21.40 -14.29
N PRO A 1146 -22.79 -22.74 -14.11
CA PRO A 1146 -21.97 -23.70 -14.86
C PRO A 1146 -22.26 -23.71 -16.36
N ARG A 1147 -23.47 -23.35 -16.78
CA ARG A 1147 -23.82 -23.23 -18.19
C ARG A 1147 -23.26 -21.94 -18.79
N TYR A 1148 -23.32 -20.84 -18.04
CA TYR A 1148 -22.72 -19.56 -18.44
C TYR A 1148 -21.22 -19.71 -18.69
N TRP A 1149 -20.47 -20.26 -17.74
CA TRP A 1149 -19.02 -20.44 -17.90
C TRP A 1149 -18.65 -21.38 -19.05
N ARG A 1150 -19.42 -22.44 -19.31
CA ARG A 1150 -19.25 -23.27 -20.52
C ARG A 1150 -19.46 -22.49 -21.82
N LEU A 1151 -20.36 -21.51 -21.84
CA LEU A 1151 -20.57 -20.65 -23.01
C LEU A 1151 -19.40 -19.67 -23.19
N VAL A 1152 -18.85 -19.14 -22.09
CA VAL A 1152 -17.63 -18.30 -22.11
C VAL A 1152 -16.43 -19.11 -22.60
N GLU A 1153 -16.22 -20.33 -22.10
CA GLU A 1153 -15.13 -21.20 -22.52
C GLU A 1153 -15.24 -21.56 -24.01
N LYS A 1154 -16.45 -21.88 -24.50
CA LYS A 1154 -16.71 -22.13 -25.93
C LYS A 1154 -16.45 -20.91 -26.81
N ARG A 1155 -16.57 -19.70 -26.28
CA ARG A 1155 -16.24 -18.45 -26.96
C ARG A 1155 -14.72 -18.29 -27.13
N MET A 1156 -13.95 -18.72 -26.14
CA MET A 1156 -12.50 -18.54 -26.07
C MET A 1156 -11.68 -19.68 -26.73
N LYS A 1157 -12.23 -20.89 -26.87
CA LYS A 1157 -11.55 -21.98 -27.57
C LYS A 1157 -11.28 -21.59 -29.02
N ILE A 1158 -10.03 -21.76 -29.43
CA ILE A 1158 -9.52 -21.57 -30.80
C ILE A 1158 -10.22 -22.54 -31.77
#